data_AF-A0A7Y3UMV9-F1
#
_entry.id   AF-A0A7Y3UMV9-F1
#
_cell.length_a   1.000
_cell.length_b   1.000
_cell.length_c   1.000
_cell.angle_alpha   90.00
_cell.angle_beta   90.00
_cell.angle_gamma   90.00
#
_symmetry.space_group_name_H-M   'P 1'
#
loop_
_entity.id
_entity.type
_entity.pdbx_description
1 polymer ?
#
loop_
_entity_poly.entity_id
_entity_poly.type
_entity_poly.pdbx_seq_one_letter_code
_entity_poly.pdbx_strand_id
1 'polypeptide(L)'
;MKQTTINIYWILSLSFFLGTSHGYAEPPCLPDKNGVVTLEMEARQTTIESGPGEFVEVWGYCLKGKKPTVPGPTIKVSEDTKIRVYFTNRLTVPASLHPHGVKGNTSDFDPFCTVNPTDIVEPGNTRIFQWDTSGTPGTWFYHTAAFDKSGEDGIYKGLWGALIVEPKEEQGFAPDKEFVVFMQEGEKLETFNGTPDSTENSRGERSHTNGLVWKAMMGEKVRFHLINISDEVYTFHARGHSWVDGNRGESIDEVNIAPFSSYVADFIAGKNAGPENWEFYFSEHMMDGQFGTFVVEERNTQSGFTSAGKTGRPRVTSPESAPPTLDNYSGSFLYTDPKLKSLFEDFVGLSKGDGPWADYYTPIPIYQYFNPARHYIPPDSAAYEKLLKTYQPDQCVECHEETSPAIVNEWKMSDHASPKKNPHLAAETREIEELIGKELNNWTPGTTDGVYCSYCHGEDHEKLFMPTVDNSCGACHPKQAEEFMKGRDYGRPNHPQSWEAGVSTPWYAELYRKGEGSLMVGCDQCHQNMSSCDDCHFSHGFSAAQARRPEVCSGCHMGPDHPDWESYEHSKWGIIYQTTGEKWNWEKKLSQVVPGVDYPAPTCQYCHMYVGNNQWEMHVESKGIWRMGVIPPKEVEYKSGIKDFPYGITLPSMDRKLEIYSAENREKRRVWVELCSKCHSNRFATMWLDSLDQYMFASWKRIDEAQLILEQLFVDGVIQPPPDERPPFPLSDVIPEVLGPENLGTKMYTLLKETGGHLPVIGPVLGVYGIFTQTDGNPSGIETAFVEMWFWEHLQGYKGTAHAQQDLSWWWGAAKTGGSLTRIREEASRLRRLKALEDAITK
;
A
#
# COMPACT_ATOMS: atom_id res chain seq x y z
N MET A 1 -37.05 49.07 -24.91
CA MET A 1 -35.65 49.48 -25.22
C MET A 1 -34.78 48.24 -25.09
N LYS A 2 -33.96 47.99 -26.11
CA LYS A 2 -33.11 46.80 -26.30
C LYS A 2 -31.93 46.77 -25.30
N GLN A 3 -31.35 45.56 -25.13
CA GLN A 3 -29.99 45.18 -24.68
C GLN A 3 -29.04 46.34 -24.30
N THR A 4 -28.21 46.25 -23.26
CA THR A 4 -27.00 45.41 -23.25
C THR A 4 -26.36 45.41 -21.86
N THR A 5 -25.92 44.23 -21.40
CA THR A 5 -25.04 44.00 -20.25
C THR A 5 -23.59 43.93 -20.76
N ILE A 6 -22.68 44.84 -20.38
CA ILE A 6 -21.23 44.73 -20.66
C ILE A 6 -20.37 45.34 -19.54
N ASN A 7 -19.41 44.51 -19.08
CA ASN A 7 -18.07 44.73 -18.51
C ASN A 7 -17.75 45.85 -17.51
N ILE A 8 -17.22 45.43 -16.35
CA ILE A 8 -16.09 46.12 -15.70
C ILE A 8 -15.02 45.06 -15.38
N TYR A 9 -13.98 45.03 -16.21
CA TYR A 9 -12.74 44.28 -16.05
C TYR A 9 -11.62 45.23 -16.50
N TRP A 10 -10.58 45.39 -15.67
CA TRP A 10 -9.32 46.13 -15.91
C TRP A 10 -9.49 47.66 -16.04
N ILE A 11 -8.98 48.51 -15.14
CA ILE A 11 -7.56 48.82 -14.89
C ILE A 11 -7.46 49.45 -13.49
N LEU A 12 -6.58 48.92 -12.64
CA LEU A 12 -5.68 49.68 -11.75
C LEU A 12 -4.73 48.68 -11.08
N SER A 13 -3.72 48.30 -11.85
CA SER A 13 -2.53 47.61 -11.37
C SER A 13 -1.49 48.63 -10.91
N LEU A 14 -0.65 48.19 -9.97
CA LEU A 14 0.65 48.74 -9.54
C LEU A 14 0.68 49.77 -8.40
N SER A 15 1.42 49.34 -7.37
CA SER A 15 2.19 50.12 -6.38
C SER A 15 1.45 50.47 -5.08
N PHE A 16 1.55 49.59 -4.08
CA PHE A 16 2.59 49.75 -3.05
C PHE A 16 2.70 48.47 -2.22
N PHE A 17 3.81 47.76 -2.45
CA PHE A 17 4.41 46.82 -1.52
C PHE A 17 4.69 47.54 -0.20
N LEU A 18 3.95 47.19 0.84
CA LEU A 18 4.41 47.25 2.24
C LEU A 18 3.81 46.03 2.93
N GLY A 19 4.54 44.92 2.87
CA GLY A 19 4.26 43.74 3.67
C GLY A 19 4.33 44.12 5.14
N THR A 20 3.22 44.01 5.84
CA THR A 20 3.22 43.92 7.30
C THR A 20 3.61 42.50 7.65
N SER A 21 4.92 42.31 7.87
CA SER A 21 5.50 41.11 8.47
C SER A 21 4.80 40.82 9.80
N HIS A 22 3.88 39.86 9.81
CA HIS A 22 3.42 39.22 11.05
C HIS A 22 4.34 38.03 11.30
N GLY A 23 5.58 38.29 11.71
CA GLY A 23 6.49 37.25 12.17
C GLY A 23 5.88 36.57 13.39
N TYR A 24 5.64 35.26 13.29
CA TYR A 24 5.24 34.45 14.43
C TYR A 24 6.47 34.28 15.34
N ALA A 25 6.35 34.80 16.55
CA ALA A 25 7.44 34.83 17.51
C ALA A 25 7.72 33.42 18.06
N GLU A 26 8.92 32.91 17.77
CA GLU A 26 9.68 32.05 18.69
C GLU A 26 9.48 32.56 20.13
N PRO A 27 9.43 31.69 21.16
CA PRO A 27 9.40 32.17 22.54
C PRO A 27 10.51 33.20 22.70
N PRO A 28 10.21 34.46 23.09
CA PRO A 28 11.21 35.50 23.11
C PRO A 28 12.30 35.09 24.09
N CYS A 29 13.41 34.58 23.58
CA CYS A 29 14.62 34.32 24.34
C CYS A 29 15.32 35.66 24.54
N LEU A 30 14.66 36.55 25.29
CA LEU A 30 15.27 37.77 25.79
C LEU A 30 15.85 37.43 27.15
N PRO A 31 17.18 37.48 27.33
CA PRO A 31 17.76 37.34 28.65
C PRO A 31 17.15 38.40 29.57
N ASP A 32 16.86 38.02 30.82
CA ASP A 32 16.56 38.98 31.85
C ASP A 32 17.78 39.90 32.10
N LYS A 33 17.62 40.92 32.97
CA LYS A 33 18.70 41.87 33.29
C LYS A 33 19.99 41.21 33.83
N ASN A 34 19.98 39.90 34.12
CA ASN A 34 21.09 39.14 34.67
C ASN A 34 21.67 38.09 33.70
N GLY A 35 21.22 38.05 32.43
CA GLY A 35 21.71 37.08 31.44
C GLY A 35 21.07 35.69 31.53
N VAL A 36 19.90 35.56 32.18
CA VAL A 36 19.18 34.29 32.33
C VAL A 36 17.88 34.31 31.52
N VAL A 37 17.64 33.29 30.70
CA VAL A 37 16.37 33.07 30.00
C VAL A 37 15.39 32.42 30.96
N THR A 38 14.25 33.08 31.21
CA THR A 38 13.23 32.55 32.13
C THR A 38 11.99 32.08 31.36
N LEU A 39 11.56 30.85 31.60
CA LEU A 39 10.38 30.23 31.01
C LEU A 39 9.37 29.90 32.11
N GLU A 40 8.10 30.19 31.88
CA GLU A 40 6.99 29.69 32.72
C GLU A 40 6.27 28.59 31.95
N MET A 41 6.41 27.35 32.40
CA MET A 41 5.87 26.16 31.72
C MET A 41 4.86 25.43 32.60
N GLU A 42 3.92 24.76 31.94
CA GLU A 42 2.89 23.95 32.59
C GLU A 42 2.76 22.60 31.90
N ALA A 43 2.48 21.55 32.67
CA ALA A 43 1.96 20.29 32.14
C ALA A 43 0.45 20.23 32.35
N ARG A 44 -0.31 19.94 31.28
CA ARG A 44 -1.77 19.89 31.30
C ARG A 44 -2.29 18.74 30.43
N GLN A 45 -3.42 18.18 30.83
CA GLN A 45 -4.17 17.24 30.03
C GLN A 45 -4.82 17.97 28.84
N THR A 46 -4.83 17.33 27.68
CA THR A 46 -5.45 17.83 26.47
C THR A 46 -5.88 16.69 25.58
N THR A 47 -6.45 17.02 24.42
CA THR A 47 -6.87 16.06 23.41
C THR A 47 -6.25 16.44 22.09
N ILE A 48 -5.61 15.49 21.42
CA ILE A 48 -5.13 15.68 20.05
C ILE A 48 -5.90 14.74 19.13
N GLU A 49 -6.02 15.16 17.87
CA GLU A 49 -6.66 14.34 16.84
C GLU A 49 -5.59 13.38 16.26
N SER A 50 -5.66 12.09 16.55
CA SER A 50 -4.72 11.05 16.06
C SER A 50 -5.03 10.62 14.63
N GLY A 51 -6.28 10.78 14.19
CA GLY A 51 -6.77 10.52 12.83
C GLY A 51 -8.08 11.27 12.58
N PRO A 52 -8.59 11.38 11.33
CA PRO A 52 -9.81 12.14 11.03
C PRO A 52 -10.98 11.76 11.94
N GLY A 53 -11.34 12.65 12.88
CA GLY A 53 -12.41 12.43 13.86
C GLY A 53 -12.07 11.57 15.07
N GLU A 54 -10.84 11.06 15.19
CA GLU A 54 -10.35 10.32 16.36
C GLU A 54 -9.57 11.26 17.28
N PHE A 55 -10.04 11.42 18.52
CA PHE A 55 -9.38 12.26 19.53
C PHE A 55 -8.86 11.39 20.67
N VAL A 56 -7.56 11.49 20.93
CA VAL A 56 -6.89 10.81 22.02
C VAL A 56 -6.57 11.79 23.14
N GLU A 57 -6.77 11.36 24.38
CA GLU A 57 -6.39 12.13 25.56
C GLU A 57 -4.90 11.99 25.82
N VAL A 58 -4.22 13.12 25.96
CA VAL A 58 -2.77 13.21 26.08
C VAL A 58 -2.37 14.20 27.17
N TRP A 59 -1.12 14.15 27.59
CA TRP A 59 -0.52 15.07 28.55
C TRP A 59 0.54 15.90 27.83
N GLY A 60 0.26 17.19 27.63
CA GLY A 60 1.13 18.10 26.89
C GLY A 60 1.83 19.12 27.77
N TYR A 61 3.01 19.54 27.36
CA TYR A 61 3.67 20.72 27.91
C TYR A 61 3.19 21.98 27.19
N CYS A 62 3.29 23.13 27.86
CA CYS A 62 3.02 24.43 27.25
C CYS A 62 3.67 25.55 28.03
N LEU A 63 3.85 26.69 27.37
CA LEU A 63 4.09 27.95 28.05
C LEU A 63 2.81 28.40 28.76
N LYS A 64 2.96 29.05 29.91
CA LYS A 64 1.83 29.57 30.69
C LYS A 64 0.93 30.45 29.84
N GLY A 65 -0.37 30.15 29.85
CA GLY A 65 -1.38 30.86 29.07
C GLY A 65 -1.49 30.44 27.59
N LYS A 66 -0.67 29.50 27.11
CA LYS A 66 -0.82 28.88 25.78
C LYS A 66 -1.65 27.60 25.84
N LYS A 67 -1.87 26.89 24.74
CA LYS A 67 -2.48 25.55 24.77
C LYS A 67 -1.39 24.50 25.02
N PRO A 68 -1.67 23.41 25.77
CA PRO A 68 -0.82 22.22 25.86
C PRO A 68 -0.65 21.54 24.51
N THR A 69 0.55 21.03 24.25
CA THR A 69 0.95 20.47 22.96
C THR A 69 1.78 19.22 23.18
N VAL A 70 1.68 18.31 22.22
CA VAL A 70 2.51 17.10 22.13
C VAL A 70 3.06 17.10 20.71
N PRO A 71 4.37 17.28 20.53
CA PRO A 71 5.42 17.52 21.50
C PRO A 71 5.25 18.84 22.27
N GLY A 72 5.93 18.94 23.40
CA GLY A 72 6.09 20.18 24.14
C GLY A 72 6.85 21.26 23.34
N PRO A 73 6.78 22.53 23.78
CA PRO A 73 7.45 23.64 23.08
C PRO A 73 8.94 23.39 22.85
N THR A 74 9.43 23.60 21.63
CA THR A 74 10.87 23.59 21.35
C THR A 74 11.54 24.77 22.06
N ILE A 75 12.52 24.47 22.91
CA ILE A 75 13.36 25.46 23.57
C ILE A 75 14.62 25.59 22.73
N LYS A 76 14.77 26.70 22.02
CA LYS A 76 15.95 26.98 21.19
C LYS A 76 16.71 28.16 21.77
N VAL A 77 17.98 27.95 22.13
CA VAL A 77 18.85 28.97 22.74
C VAL A 77 20.26 28.89 22.18
N SER A 78 21.04 29.95 22.31
CA SER A 78 22.48 29.89 22.04
C SER A 78 23.25 29.19 23.16
N GLU A 79 24.42 28.64 22.85
CA GLU A 79 25.38 28.12 23.81
C GLU A 79 25.76 29.18 24.87
N ASP A 80 26.08 28.73 26.08
CA ASP A 80 26.30 29.54 27.28
C ASP A 80 25.06 30.31 27.79
N THR A 81 23.87 29.88 27.41
CA THR A 81 22.60 30.38 27.97
C THR A 81 22.28 29.67 29.27
N LYS A 82 22.03 30.45 30.32
CA LYS A 82 21.43 29.94 31.57
C LYS A 82 19.91 30.03 31.44
N ILE A 83 19.22 28.89 31.55
CA ILE A 83 17.76 28.78 31.46
C ILE A 83 17.19 28.53 32.86
N ARG A 84 16.11 29.23 33.21
CA ARG A 84 15.30 29.00 34.41
C ARG A 84 13.87 28.69 34.01
N VAL A 85 13.35 27.52 34.39
CA VAL A 85 11.98 27.10 34.08
C VAL A 85 11.15 27.02 35.35
N TYR A 86 10.16 27.91 35.49
CA TYR A 86 9.08 27.79 36.47
C TYR A 86 8.05 26.81 35.95
N PHE A 87 8.14 25.55 36.39
CA PHE A 87 7.27 24.47 35.93
C PHE A 87 6.14 24.24 36.93
N THR A 88 4.90 24.39 36.48
CA THR A 88 3.69 24.10 37.27
C THR A 88 3.02 22.84 36.75
N ASN A 89 2.88 21.83 37.61
CA ASN A 89 2.16 20.62 37.25
C ASN A 89 0.65 20.82 37.47
N ARG A 90 -0.13 20.85 36.39
CA ARG A 90 -1.60 20.94 36.44
C ARG A 90 -2.29 19.62 36.06
N LEU A 91 -1.54 18.53 35.97
CA LEU A 91 -2.07 17.18 35.83
C LEU A 91 -2.57 16.66 37.18
N THR A 92 -3.32 15.57 37.16
CA THR A 92 -3.76 14.82 38.34
C THR A 92 -2.71 13.82 38.85
N VAL A 93 -1.62 13.64 38.09
CA VAL A 93 -0.50 12.74 38.40
C VAL A 93 0.80 13.53 38.56
N PRO A 94 1.82 12.99 39.26
CA PRO A 94 3.14 13.62 39.34
C PRO A 94 3.80 13.75 37.95
N ALA A 95 4.50 14.87 37.74
CA ALA A 95 5.23 15.14 36.50
C ALA A 95 6.58 15.80 36.80
N SER A 96 7.49 15.82 35.84
CA SER A 96 8.79 16.47 35.97
C SER A 96 9.27 17.04 34.64
N LEU A 97 10.44 17.67 34.63
CA LEU A 97 11.05 18.26 33.44
C LEU A 97 12.56 17.95 33.44
N HIS A 98 12.92 16.78 32.91
CA HIS A 98 14.27 16.26 32.81
C HIS A 98 14.89 16.60 31.45
N PRO A 99 15.89 17.49 31.39
CA PRO A 99 16.57 17.83 30.14
C PRO A 99 17.78 16.92 29.86
N HIS A 100 18.07 16.73 28.58
CA HIS A 100 19.32 16.16 28.08
C HIS A 100 20.27 17.27 27.60
N GLY A 101 21.57 16.99 27.59
CA GLY A 101 22.55 17.89 27.00
C GLY A 101 22.80 19.22 27.73
N VAL A 102 22.38 19.35 28.98
CA VAL A 102 22.62 20.55 29.80
C VAL A 102 23.22 20.20 31.14
N LYS A 103 23.97 21.13 31.69
CA LYS A 103 24.53 21.01 33.04
C LYS A 103 23.47 21.43 34.03
N GLY A 104 23.07 20.52 34.91
CA GLY A 104 22.35 20.87 36.13
C GLY A 104 23.35 21.41 37.16
N ASN A 105 22.94 22.42 37.94
CA ASN A 105 23.67 22.87 39.14
C ASN A 105 25.08 23.45 38.84
N THR A 106 25.17 24.75 38.54
CA THR A 106 26.41 25.52 38.73
C THR A 106 26.38 26.23 40.08
N SER A 107 27.54 26.39 40.72
CA SER A 107 27.72 26.97 42.06
C SER A 107 27.23 28.43 42.22
N ASP A 108 26.71 29.03 41.15
CA ASP A 108 26.22 30.42 41.09
C ASP A 108 24.70 30.54 41.20
N PHE A 109 23.98 29.41 41.34
CA PHE A 109 22.51 29.38 41.35
C PHE A 109 21.91 29.43 42.76
N ASP A 110 20.68 29.96 42.86
CA ASP A 110 19.96 30.26 44.10
C ASP A 110 19.79 29.00 44.98
N PRO A 111 20.27 28.99 46.25
CA PRO A 111 20.19 27.84 47.14
C PRO A 111 18.76 27.43 47.54
N PHE A 112 17.73 28.20 47.17
CA PHE A 112 16.32 27.85 47.37
C PHE A 112 15.69 27.07 46.20
N CYS A 113 16.43 26.83 45.11
CA CYS A 113 15.97 26.04 43.96
C CYS A 113 16.45 24.58 44.03
N THR A 114 15.78 23.69 43.29
CA THR A 114 16.04 22.24 43.39
C THR A 114 17.39 21.81 42.85
N VAL A 115 17.98 20.82 43.52
CA VAL A 115 19.36 20.37 43.28
C VAL A 115 19.45 19.30 42.18
N ASN A 116 18.33 18.64 41.84
CA ASN A 116 18.32 17.51 40.90
C ASN A 116 17.40 17.76 39.69
N PRO A 117 17.87 17.64 38.44
CA PRO A 117 17.05 17.80 37.23
C PRO A 117 15.95 16.74 37.03
N THR A 118 15.95 15.64 37.80
CA THR A 118 14.87 14.62 37.77
C THR A 118 13.78 14.85 38.81
N ASP A 119 13.79 16.02 39.44
CA ASP A 119 12.93 16.31 40.58
C ASP A 119 11.44 16.30 40.22
N ILE A 120 10.66 15.52 40.96
CA ILE A 120 9.22 15.34 40.73
C ILE A 120 8.44 16.55 41.27
N VAL A 121 7.42 16.97 40.52
CA VAL A 121 6.45 18.01 40.89
C VAL A 121 5.08 17.36 41.07
N GLU A 122 4.60 17.35 42.30
CA GLU A 122 3.28 16.83 42.64
C GLU A 122 2.16 17.68 42.02
N PRO A 123 0.96 17.12 41.77
CA PRO A 123 -0.21 17.85 41.25
C PRO A 123 -0.49 19.18 41.96
N GLY A 124 -0.67 20.24 41.19
CA GLY A 124 -0.97 21.59 41.69
C GLY A 124 0.23 22.39 42.21
N ASN A 125 1.41 21.77 42.30
CA ASN A 125 2.62 22.45 42.77
C ASN A 125 3.42 23.07 41.62
N THR A 126 4.26 24.04 41.99
CA THR A 126 5.23 24.69 41.10
C THR A 126 6.64 24.43 41.61
N ARG A 127 7.58 24.18 40.70
CA ARG A 127 9.01 24.00 40.97
C ARG A 127 9.84 24.74 39.95
N ILE A 128 11.06 25.13 40.33
CA ILE A 128 11.98 25.88 39.47
C ILE A 128 13.12 24.95 39.04
N PHE A 129 13.27 24.73 37.74
CA PHE A 129 14.40 24.03 37.14
C PHE A 129 15.41 25.03 36.58
N GLN A 130 16.71 24.72 36.67
CA GLN A 130 17.76 25.58 36.14
C GLN A 130 18.75 24.77 35.32
N TRP A 131 19.01 25.21 34.10
CA TRP A 131 19.83 24.53 33.10
C TRP A 131 20.91 25.48 32.59
N ASP A 132 22.10 24.94 32.35
CA ASP A 132 23.22 25.68 31.78
C ASP A 132 23.69 24.98 30.50
N THR A 133 23.66 25.72 29.38
CA THR A 133 24.01 25.21 28.05
C THR A 133 25.49 25.44 27.69
N SER A 134 26.34 25.81 28.66
CA SER A 134 27.75 26.05 28.42
C SER A 134 28.49 24.80 27.94
N GLY A 135 29.08 24.87 26.74
CA GLY A 135 29.86 23.80 26.14
C GLY A 135 29.02 22.62 25.64
N THR A 136 27.72 22.81 25.41
CA THR A 136 26.81 21.75 24.95
C THR A 136 25.97 22.11 23.71
N PRO A 137 26.54 22.69 22.64
CA PRO A 137 25.81 22.92 21.41
C PRO A 137 25.36 21.58 20.81
N GLY A 138 24.13 21.55 20.28
CA GLY A 138 23.56 20.33 19.72
C GLY A 138 22.04 20.27 19.81
N THR A 139 21.51 19.14 19.34
CA THR A 139 20.09 18.79 19.40
C THR A 139 19.86 17.92 20.62
N TRP A 140 19.07 18.41 21.57
CA TRP A 140 18.71 17.70 22.78
C TRP A 140 17.20 17.70 22.95
N PHE A 141 16.73 17.16 24.06
CA PHE A 141 15.31 17.08 24.38
C PHE A 141 15.11 17.10 25.89
N TYR A 142 13.89 17.32 26.32
CA TYR A 142 13.47 17.21 27.71
C TYR A 142 12.21 16.36 27.81
N HIS A 143 12.04 15.64 28.92
CA HIS A 143 10.88 14.77 29.14
C HIS A 143 10.57 14.60 30.63
N THR A 144 9.45 13.95 30.96
CA THR A 144 9.18 13.56 32.34
C THR A 144 10.02 12.35 32.75
N ALA A 145 10.57 12.36 33.96
CA ALA A 145 11.25 11.27 34.65
C ALA A 145 10.48 10.78 35.91
N ALA A 146 9.16 11.00 35.97
CA ALA A 146 8.31 10.64 37.11
C ALA A 146 7.90 9.15 37.13
N PHE A 147 8.82 8.25 36.76
CA PHE A 147 8.55 6.83 36.50
C PHE A 147 8.02 6.08 37.74
N ASP A 148 8.63 6.27 38.92
CA ASP A 148 8.32 5.47 40.13
C ASP A 148 7.11 5.99 40.96
N LYS A 149 6.34 6.96 40.45
CA LYS A 149 5.26 7.62 41.20
C LYS A 149 4.01 7.85 40.39
N SER A 150 3.44 6.82 39.79
CA SER A 150 2.17 6.89 39.01
C SER A 150 2.19 7.85 37.80
N GLY A 151 3.38 8.32 37.40
CA GLY A 151 3.62 9.15 36.21
C GLY A 151 4.33 8.39 35.08
N GLU A 152 4.35 7.06 35.15
CA GLU A 152 5.02 6.15 34.20
C GLU A 152 4.51 6.32 32.76
N ASP A 153 3.20 6.54 32.60
CA ASP A 153 2.56 6.83 31.32
C ASP A 153 3.01 8.15 30.69
N GLY A 154 3.76 8.99 31.39
CA GLY A 154 3.94 10.38 31.00
C GLY A 154 4.69 10.56 29.68
N ILE A 155 5.69 9.73 29.40
CA ILE A 155 6.38 9.72 28.10
C ILE A 155 5.41 9.24 27.01
N TYR A 156 4.74 8.11 27.24
CA TYR A 156 3.75 7.54 26.32
C TYR A 156 2.58 8.48 26.03
N LYS A 157 2.24 9.39 26.95
CA LYS A 157 1.16 10.39 26.79
C LYS A 157 1.62 11.75 26.29
N GLY A 158 2.91 11.94 25.95
CA GLY A 158 3.37 13.15 25.27
C GLY A 158 4.16 14.16 26.10
N LEU A 159 4.60 13.82 27.32
CA LEU A 159 5.42 14.70 28.16
C LEU A 159 6.89 14.66 27.75
N TRP A 160 7.17 15.18 26.56
CA TRP A 160 8.51 15.37 25.99
C TRP A 160 8.53 16.54 24.98
N GLY A 161 9.69 17.15 24.76
CA GLY A 161 9.88 18.28 23.83
C GLY A 161 11.35 18.55 23.52
N ALA A 162 11.63 19.39 22.52
CA ALA A 162 12.99 19.58 22.00
C ALA A 162 13.75 20.69 22.73
N LEU A 163 15.06 20.52 22.88
CA LEU A 163 15.98 21.52 23.40
C LEU A 163 17.15 21.68 22.41
N ILE A 164 17.16 22.75 21.64
CA ILE A 164 18.19 23.01 20.62
C ILE A 164 19.14 24.08 21.17
N VAL A 165 20.42 23.74 21.25
CA VAL A 165 21.49 24.66 21.67
C VAL A 165 22.34 25.02 20.46
N GLU A 166 22.21 26.25 19.98
CA GLU A 166 22.98 26.74 18.84
C GLU A 166 24.41 27.09 19.25
N PRO A 167 25.43 26.64 18.50
CA PRO A 167 26.82 27.00 18.81
C PRO A 167 27.04 28.52 18.66
N LYS A 168 27.92 29.08 19.49
CA LYS A 168 28.29 30.51 19.40
C LYS A 168 29.01 30.87 18.10
N GLU A 169 29.77 29.93 17.56
CA GLU A 169 30.48 30.07 16.29
C GLU A 169 29.81 29.18 15.24
N GLU A 170 29.61 29.73 14.04
CA GLU A 170 28.89 29.07 12.95
C GLU A 170 29.67 27.83 12.47
N GLN A 171 29.17 26.65 12.81
CA GLN A 171 29.80 25.36 12.47
C GLN A 171 29.53 24.96 11.01
N GLY A 172 29.99 25.75 10.04
CA GLY A 172 30.10 25.39 8.60
C GLY A 172 28.80 25.09 7.82
N PHE A 173 27.70 24.76 8.48
CA PHE A 173 26.39 24.44 7.91
C PHE A 173 25.29 25.19 8.68
N ALA A 174 24.97 26.39 8.19
CA ALA A 174 23.80 27.14 8.61
C ALA A 174 22.60 26.75 7.73
N PRO A 175 21.57 26.10 8.29
CA PRO A 175 20.41 25.65 7.52
C PRO A 175 19.49 26.83 7.15
N ASP A 176 18.96 26.80 5.92
CA ASP A 176 17.87 27.67 5.49
C ASP A 176 16.52 27.21 6.09
N LYS A 177 16.41 25.90 6.37
CA LYS A 177 15.20 25.29 6.94
C LYS A 177 15.54 24.17 7.94
N GLU A 178 14.85 24.16 9.07
CA GLU A 178 15.01 23.16 10.13
C GLU A 178 13.69 22.43 10.39
N PHE A 179 13.78 21.11 10.57
CA PHE A 179 12.66 20.25 10.96
C PHE A 179 13.01 19.49 12.23
N VAL A 180 12.08 19.45 13.20
CA VAL A 180 12.24 18.66 14.42
C VAL A 180 11.30 17.46 14.36
N VAL A 181 11.87 16.27 14.43
CA VAL A 181 11.18 15.00 14.24
C VAL A 181 11.41 14.14 15.47
N PHE A 182 10.32 13.65 16.05
CA PHE A 182 10.35 12.75 17.19
C PHE A 182 9.95 11.34 16.77
N MET A 183 10.62 10.36 17.34
CA MET A 183 10.34 8.94 17.22
C MET A 183 9.87 8.42 18.59
N GLN A 184 8.67 7.84 18.63
CA GLN A 184 8.04 7.39 19.86
C GLN A 184 7.17 6.15 19.62
N GLU A 185 7.13 5.27 20.63
CA GLU A 185 6.23 4.11 20.72
C GLU A 185 5.02 4.43 21.63
N GLY A 186 3.82 3.97 21.29
CA GLY A 186 2.68 3.98 22.22
C GLY A 186 1.35 3.55 21.60
N GLU A 187 0.54 2.77 22.34
CA GLU A 187 -0.70 2.10 21.89
C GLU A 187 -1.73 2.96 21.12
N LYS A 188 -1.66 4.30 21.20
CA LYS A 188 -2.57 5.27 20.54
C LYS A 188 -1.89 6.56 20.08
N LEU A 189 -0.58 6.65 20.27
CA LEU A 189 0.26 7.81 19.97
C LEU A 189 1.46 7.33 19.15
N GLU A 190 1.21 6.50 18.15
CA GLU A 190 2.16 6.22 17.07
C GLU A 190 2.21 7.44 16.16
N THR A 191 2.67 8.58 16.69
CA THR A 191 2.73 9.83 15.94
C THR A 191 4.14 10.16 15.56
N PHE A 192 4.39 10.00 14.27
CA PHE A 192 5.37 10.74 13.55
C PHE A 192 4.82 12.18 13.35
N ASN A 193 4.97 13.13 14.31
CA ASN A 193 5.31 14.56 14.13
C ASN A 193 5.14 15.47 15.36
N GLY A 194 5.90 16.57 15.28
CA GLY A 194 5.66 17.81 15.97
C GLY A 194 4.40 18.60 15.54
N THR A 195 3.56 19.02 16.49
CA THR A 195 3.03 20.41 16.45
C THR A 195 3.11 21.00 17.86
N PRO A 196 3.72 22.19 18.01
CA PRO A 196 2.94 23.42 17.77
C PRO A 196 3.71 24.68 17.27
N ASP A 197 3.01 25.50 16.48
CA ASP A 197 3.11 26.98 16.43
C ASP A 197 4.40 27.71 16.02
N SER A 198 5.42 27.06 15.45
CA SER A 198 6.50 27.78 14.76
C SER A 198 6.98 27.06 13.49
N THR A 199 6.45 27.47 12.34
CA THR A 199 7.14 27.64 11.04
C THR A 199 6.10 28.01 9.98
N GLU A 200 6.05 29.30 9.60
CA GLU A 200 5.19 29.77 8.52
C GLU A 200 5.46 29.03 7.21
N ASN A 201 4.38 28.69 6.51
CA ASN A 201 4.31 28.22 5.12
C ASN A 201 4.80 26.80 4.78
N SER A 202 4.52 25.83 5.64
CA SER A 202 3.99 24.57 5.10
C SER A 202 2.47 24.59 5.25
N ARG A 203 1.76 24.86 4.15
CA ARG A 203 0.44 24.23 3.98
C ARG A 203 0.72 22.73 3.84
N GLY A 204 1.03 22.09 4.96
CA GLY A 204 0.93 20.65 5.14
C GLY A 204 -0.54 20.34 5.11
N GLU A 205 -1.08 20.20 3.91
CA GLU A 205 -2.28 19.40 3.74
C GLU A 205 -1.90 18.01 4.26
N ARG A 206 -2.70 17.47 5.20
CA ARG A 206 -2.63 16.03 5.53
C ARG A 206 -2.65 15.29 4.19
N SER A 207 -1.64 14.48 3.89
CA SER A 207 -1.82 13.49 2.83
C SER A 207 -2.97 12.57 3.24
N HIS A 208 -3.64 11.96 2.27
CA HIS A 208 -4.66 10.95 2.49
C HIS A 208 -4.11 9.65 3.14
N THR A 209 -2.85 9.66 3.58
CA THR A 209 -2.11 8.62 4.32
C THR A 209 -1.41 9.29 5.50
N ASN A 210 -1.22 8.57 6.62
CA ASN A 210 -0.71 9.08 7.91
C ASN A 210 0.73 9.68 7.90
N GLY A 211 1.34 9.93 6.74
CA GLY A 211 2.69 10.46 6.63
C GLY A 211 2.79 11.99 6.72
N LEU A 212 3.98 12.47 7.11
CA LEU A 212 4.28 13.90 7.22
C LEU A 212 4.78 14.53 5.96
N VAL A 213 4.38 15.76 5.70
CA VAL A 213 4.87 16.52 4.53
C VAL A 213 5.84 17.61 4.99
N TRP A 214 7.13 17.43 4.72
CA TRP A 214 8.13 18.48 4.88
C TRP A 214 8.44 19.09 3.53
N LYS A 215 8.51 20.41 3.43
CA LYS A 215 8.71 21.10 2.14
C LYS A 215 9.99 21.91 2.18
N ALA A 216 10.80 21.87 1.13
CA ALA A 216 11.94 22.77 0.96
C ALA A 216 12.04 23.21 -0.50
N MET A 217 12.66 24.36 -0.75
CA MET A 217 12.96 24.77 -2.12
C MET A 217 14.26 24.10 -2.57
N MET A 218 14.32 23.76 -3.85
CA MET A 218 15.53 23.26 -4.51
C MET A 218 16.75 24.13 -4.15
N GLY A 219 17.79 23.48 -3.63
CA GLY A 219 19.05 24.12 -3.24
C GLY A 219 19.08 24.73 -1.84
N GLU A 220 17.99 24.67 -1.05
CA GLU A 220 18.01 25.06 0.36
C GLU A 220 18.83 24.07 1.19
N LYS A 221 19.60 24.58 2.16
CA LYS A 221 20.24 23.78 3.20
C LYS A 221 19.19 23.39 4.22
N VAL A 222 18.94 22.10 4.35
CA VAL A 222 17.92 21.55 5.23
C VAL A 222 18.58 20.76 6.35
N ARG A 223 18.10 21.00 7.57
CA ARG A 223 18.49 20.26 8.78
C ARG A 223 17.30 19.52 9.36
N PHE A 224 17.47 18.22 9.59
CA PHE A 224 16.56 17.41 10.38
C PHE A 224 17.15 17.13 11.76
N HIS A 225 16.44 17.55 12.80
CA HIS A 225 16.67 17.22 14.20
C HIS A 225 15.86 15.97 14.53
N LEU A 226 16.49 14.80 14.46
CA LEU A 226 15.86 13.51 14.71
C LEU A 226 16.04 13.16 16.19
N ILE A 227 14.95 12.89 16.91
CA ILE A 227 14.97 12.66 18.36
C ILE A 227 14.22 11.37 18.68
N ASN A 228 14.93 10.38 19.19
CA ASN A 228 14.34 9.14 19.68
C ASN A 228 13.99 9.27 21.16
N ILE A 229 12.70 9.21 21.50
CA ILE A 229 12.20 9.25 22.89
C ILE A 229 11.65 7.89 23.37
N SER A 230 11.82 6.86 22.54
CA SER A 230 11.47 5.47 22.85
C SER A 230 12.66 4.66 23.37
N ASP A 231 12.38 3.42 23.78
CA ASP A 231 13.35 2.38 24.13
C ASP A 231 13.79 1.50 22.95
N GLU A 232 13.34 1.78 21.73
CA GLU A 232 13.68 1.04 20.51
C GLU A 232 14.72 1.77 19.63
N VAL A 233 15.32 1.05 18.67
CA VAL A 233 16.23 1.63 17.67
C VAL A 233 15.42 2.04 16.44
N TYR A 234 15.76 3.19 15.86
CA TYR A 234 15.07 3.74 14.69
C TYR A 234 16.08 3.99 13.56
N THR A 235 15.81 3.47 12.36
CA THR A 235 16.68 3.67 11.18
C THR A 235 16.07 4.69 10.23
N PHE A 236 16.51 5.94 10.28
CA PHE A 236 16.03 6.99 9.38
C PHE A 236 16.70 6.87 8.00
N HIS A 237 15.90 6.71 6.94
CA HIS A 237 16.35 6.69 5.54
C HIS A 237 15.77 7.89 4.79
N ALA A 238 16.63 8.72 4.19
CA ALA A 238 16.22 9.88 3.39
C ALA A 238 16.39 9.63 1.88
N ARG A 239 15.40 9.02 1.22
CA ARG A 239 15.55 8.67 -0.20
C ARG A 239 15.90 9.88 -1.08
N GLY A 240 16.81 9.64 -2.02
CA GLY A 240 17.32 10.66 -2.94
C GLY A 240 18.25 11.69 -2.28
N HIS A 241 18.46 11.65 -0.97
CA HIS A 241 19.29 12.59 -0.24
C HIS A 241 20.39 11.87 0.53
N SER A 242 21.54 12.51 0.64
CA SER A 242 22.66 12.00 1.42
C SER A 242 23.34 13.15 2.16
N TRP A 243 23.83 12.88 3.36
CA TRP A 243 24.61 13.81 4.17
C TRP A 243 25.92 13.17 4.63
N VAL A 244 26.83 13.99 5.15
CA VAL A 244 28.07 13.48 5.74
C VAL A 244 27.81 13.17 7.20
N ASP A 245 28.04 11.92 7.61
CA ASP A 245 27.93 11.53 9.01
C ASP A 245 28.98 12.26 9.86
N GLY A 246 28.53 12.97 10.89
CA GLY A 246 29.42 13.76 11.76
C GLY A 246 30.43 12.92 12.56
N ASN A 247 30.17 11.62 12.76
CA ASN A 247 31.05 10.74 13.54
C ASN A 247 32.05 9.98 12.66
N ARG A 248 31.64 9.58 11.45
CA ARG A 248 32.42 8.74 10.52
C ARG A 248 33.07 9.53 9.38
N GLY A 249 32.53 10.71 9.04
CA GLY A 249 32.97 11.50 7.89
C GLY A 249 32.59 10.89 6.54
N GLU A 250 31.71 9.89 6.53
CA GLU A 250 31.26 9.17 5.34
C GLU A 250 29.95 9.77 4.82
N SER A 251 29.75 9.74 3.50
CA SER A 251 28.47 10.12 2.90
C SER A 251 27.48 8.96 3.08
N ILE A 252 26.37 9.22 3.78
CA ILE A 252 25.32 8.27 4.10
C ILE A 252 23.95 8.81 3.67
N ASP A 253 23.00 7.93 3.41
CA ASP A 253 21.58 8.23 3.18
C ASP A 253 20.67 7.64 4.27
N GLU A 254 21.23 6.81 5.15
CA GLU A 254 20.54 6.21 6.29
C GLU A 254 21.34 6.30 7.60
N VAL A 255 20.64 6.36 8.75
CA VAL A 255 21.27 6.35 10.08
C VAL A 255 20.42 5.64 11.13
N ASN A 256 21.08 4.84 11.97
CA ASN A 256 20.49 4.24 13.16
C ASN A 256 20.55 5.21 14.35
N ILE A 257 19.41 5.42 15.00
CA ILE A 257 19.22 6.33 16.12
C ILE A 257 18.87 5.48 17.34
N ALA A 258 19.80 5.43 18.29
CA ALA A 258 19.66 4.63 19.50
C ALA A 258 18.50 5.13 20.39
N PRO A 259 17.98 4.28 21.28
CA PRO A 259 17.02 4.69 22.31
C PRO A 259 17.47 5.93 23.08
N PHE A 260 16.53 6.84 23.36
CA PHE A 260 16.79 8.07 24.12
C PHE A 260 18.00 8.87 23.62
N SER A 261 18.14 9.01 22.30
CA SER A 261 19.23 9.76 21.66
C SER A 261 18.73 10.65 20.54
N SER A 262 19.60 11.53 20.05
CA SER A 262 19.28 12.45 18.95
C SER A 262 20.35 12.41 17.86
N TYR A 263 19.96 12.77 16.65
CA TYR A 263 20.82 12.86 15.49
C TYR A 263 20.47 14.08 14.62
N VAL A 264 21.46 14.63 13.91
CA VAL A 264 21.28 15.76 12.99
C VAL A 264 21.64 15.32 11.59
N ALA A 265 20.69 15.39 10.67
CA ALA A 265 20.92 15.15 9.24
C ALA A 265 20.89 16.47 8.47
N ASP A 266 22.04 16.84 7.89
CA ASP A 266 22.27 18.10 7.18
C ASP A 266 22.52 17.85 5.69
N PHE A 267 21.58 18.24 4.84
CA PHE A 267 21.71 18.05 3.38
C PHE A 267 21.15 19.23 2.58
N ILE A 268 21.37 19.21 1.28
CA ILE A 268 20.84 20.24 0.36
C ILE A 268 19.64 19.65 -0.37
N ALA A 269 18.48 20.30 -0.28
CA ALA A 269 17.24 19.85 -0.88
C ALA A 269 17.38 19.67 -2.40
N GLY A 270 17.05 18.48 -2.90
CA GLY A 270 17.07 18.09 -4.31
C GLY A 270 18.47 17.92 -4.92
N LYS A 271 19.54 18.02 -4.14
CA LYS A 271 20.91 17.82 -4.63
C LYS A 271 21.10 16.37 -5.08
N ASN A 272 21.40 16.18 -6.36
CA ASN A 272 21.50 14.88 -7.05
C ASN A 272 20.17 14.11 -7.24
N ALA A 273 19.06 14.65 -6.74
CA ALA A 273 17.74 14.00 -6.75
C ALA A 273 16.76 14.70 -7.72
N GLY A 274 16.76 16.04 -7.75
CA GLY A 274 15.77 16.81 -8.50
C GLY A 274 14.58 17.30 -7.64
N PRO A 275 13.72 18.18 -8.19
CA PRO A 275 12.53 18.65 -7.50
C PRO A 275 11.42 17.60 -7.62
N GLU A 276 11.08 16.95 -6.51
CA GLU A 276 10.10 15.86 -6.46
C GLU A 276 9.58 15.65 -5.03
N ASN A 277 8.65 14.72 -4.86
CA ASN A 277 8.21 14.21 -3.57
C ASN A 277 9.05 12.98 -3.20
N TRP A 278 9.90 13.09 -2.19
CA TRP A 278 10.79 12.04 -1.74
C TRP A 278 10.25 11.34 -0.50
N GLU A 279 10.31 10.01 -0.46
CA GLU A 279 9.90 9.23 0.71
C GLU A 279 11.03 9.12 1.72
N PHE A 280 10.80 9.64 2.92
CA PHE A 280 11.68 9.46 4.07
C PHE A 280 10.97 8.54 5.07
N TYR A 281 11.65 7.53 5.59
CA TYR A 281 10.99 6.52 6.44
C TYR A 281 11.92 5.94 7.49
N PHE A 282 11.33 5.21 8.43
CA PHE A 282 12.04 4.45 9.44
C PHE A 282 11.96 2.96 9.10
N SER A 283 13.05 2.35 8.63
CA SER A 283 13.01 1.05 7.93
C SER A 283 12.32 -0.07 8.72
N GLU A 284 12.51 -0.14 10.03
CA GLU A 284 11.92 -1.17 10.90
C GLU A 284 10.47 -0.84 11.32
N HIS A 285 10.07 0.43 11.23
CA HIS A 285 8.79 0.97 11.74
C HIS A 285 7.89 1.54 10.63
N MET A 286 8.28 1.37 9.36
CA MET A 286 7.53 1.85 8.20
C MET A 286 6.14 1.21 8.13
N MET A 287 6.04 -0.05 8.55
CA MET A 287 4.78 -0.81 8.60
C MET A 287 3.81 -0.25 9.65
N ASP A 288 4.33 0.44 10.66
CA ASP A 288 3.57 1.11 11.73
C ASP A 288 3.27 2.58 11.36
N GLY A 289 3.35 2.92 10.07
CA GLY A 289 2.98 4.24 9.54
C GLY A 289 4.04 5.33 9.73
N GLN A 290 5.26 4.99 10.17
CA GLN A 290 6.32 5.97 10.41
C GLN A 290 7.12 6.30 9.14
N PHE A 291 6.48 7.07 8.27
CA PHE A 291 7.10 7.63 7.07
C PHE A 291 6.61 9.07 6.83
N GLY A 292 7.32 9.80 5.98
CA GLY A 292 6.96 11.14 5.56
C GLY A 292 7.44 11.44 4.15
N THR A 293 6.76 12.36 3.49
CA THR A 293 7.10 12.90 2.19
C THR A 293 7.90 14.19 2.35
N PHE A 294 9.16 14.19 1.91
CA PHE A 294 9.98 15.38 1.74
C PHE A 294 9.81 15.96 0.32
N VAL A 295 9.06 17.04 0.20
CA VAL A 295 8.72 17.71 -1.06
C VAL A 295 9.75 18.79 -1.38
N VAL A 296 10.42 18.66 -2.53
CA VAL A 296 11.38 19.65 -3.04
C VAL A 296 10.74 20.44 -4.17
N GLU A 297 10.47 21.73 -3.93
CA GLU A 297 9.81 22.63 -4.89
C GLU A 297 10.83 23.49 -5.66
N GLU A 298 10.57 23.80 -6.93
CA GLU A 298 11.40 24.77 -7.67
C GLU A 298 11.08 26.22 -7.30
N ARG A 299 12.10 27.09 -7.22
CA ARG A 299 11.88 28.54 -7.11
C ARG A 299 11.24 29.05 -8.40
N ASN A 300 9.90 29.14 -8.39
CA ASN A 300 9.06 29.54 -9.52
C ASN A 300 9.65 30.65 -10.40
N THR A 301 9.89 30.33 -11.67
CA THR A 301 9.41 31.21 -12.75
C THR A 301 7.89 31.15 -12.71
N GLN A 302 7.24 32.29 -12.52
CA GLN A 302 5.78 32.43 -12.41
C GLN A 302 5.00 31.53 -13.39
N SER A 303 4.27 30.55 -12.86
CA SER A 303 2.99 30.17 -13.44
C SER A 303 1.95 30.14 -12.31
N GLY A 304 0.97 31.03 -12.42
CA GLY A 304 -0.10 31.12 -11.44
C GLY A 304 -1.02 29.92 -11.58
N PHE A 305 -1.17 29.14 -10.52
CA PHE A 305 -2.39 28.36 -10.32
C PHE A 305 -3.52 29.34 -9.97
N THR A 306 -4.16 29.89 -11.00
CA THR A 306 -5.55 30.31 -10.87
C THR A 306 -6.39 29.05 -10.80
N SER A 307 -7.37 29.03 -9.91
CA SER A 307 -8.46 28.07 -9.91
C SER A 307 -9.16 28.15 -11.28
N ALA A 308 -8.74 27.30 -12.22
CA ALA A 308 -9.36 27.18 -13.52
C ALA A 308 -10.66 26.41 -13.35
N GLY A 309 -11.76 27.17 -13.24
CA GLY A 309 -13.06 26.64 -13.58
C GLY A 309 -13.01 26.08 -15.01
N LYS A 310 -13.54 24.86 -15.18
CA LYS A 310 -14.02 24.30 -16.44
C LYS A 310 -13.30 24.78 -17.71
N THR A 311 -12.03 24.42 -17.88
CA THR A 311 -11.42 24.32 -19.21
C THR A 311 -10.73 22.98 -19.32
N GLY A 312 -11.16 22.17 -20.29
CA GLY A 312 -10.72 20.79 -20.46
C GLY A 312 -9.20 20.68 -20.55
N ARG A 313 -8.65 19.66 -19.87
CA ARG A 313 -7.33 19.11 -20.23
C ARG A 313 -7.34 18.83 -21.74
N PRO A 314 -6.22 18.98 -22.46
CA PRO A 314 -6.13 18.50 -23.83
C PRO A 314 -6.59 17.04 -23.81
N ARG A 315 -7.73 16.79 -24.44
CA ARG A 315 -8.22 15.44 -24.66
C ARG A 315 -7.16 14.81 -25.54
N VAL A 316 -6.40 13.84 -25.02
CA VAL A 316 -5.73 12.89 -25.91
C VAL A 316 -6.85 12.37 -26.80
N THR A 317 -6.87 12.80 -28.06
CA THR A 317 -7.84 12.30 -29.01
C THR A 317 -7.51 10.85 -29.19
N SER A 318 -8.32 9.96 -28.61
CA SER A 318 -8.14 8.53 -28.79
C SER A 318 -8.18 8.26 -30.31
N PRO A 319 -7.18 7.58 -30.87
CA PRO A 319 -7.20 7.23 -32.29
C PRO A 319 -8.45 6.43 -32.63
N GLU A 320 -8.93 6.52 -33.88
CA GLU A 320 -10.14 5.82 -34.33
C GLU A 320 -9.96 4.30 -34.46
N SER A 321 -8.73 3.79 -34.37
CA SER A 321 -8.40 2.36 -34.51
C SER A 321 -7.25 1.94 -33.60
N ALA A 322 -7.25 0.66 -33.21
CA ALA A 322 -6.15 0.03 -32.46
C ALA A 322 -4.81 0.11 -33.22
N PRO A 323 -3.67 0.15 -32.52
CA PRO A 323 -2.38 -0.09 -33.15
C PRO A 323 -2.34 -1.51 -33.77
N PRO A 324 -1.64 -1.71 -34.90
CA PRO A 324 -1.52 -3.01 -35.53
C PRO A 324 -0.74 -4.00 -34.66
N THR A 325 -1.06 -5.27 -34.77
CA THR A 325 -0.33 -6.39 -34.16
C THR A 325 0.57 -7.06 -35.22
N LEU A 326 1.36 -8.08 -34.83
CA LEU A 326 2.18 -8.84 -35.78
C LEU A 326 1.33 -9.49 -36.90
N ASP A 327 1.81 -9.40 -38.14
CA ASP A 327 1.19 -10.02 -39.31
C ASP A 327 0.97 -11.54 -39.09
N ASN A 328 -0.26 -12.00 -39.33
CA ASN A 328 -0.80 -13.37 -39.10
C ASN A 328 -1.29 -13.73 -37.68
N TYR A 329 -1.22 -12.81 -36.71
CA TYR A 329 -1.91 -12.98 -35.42
C TYR A 329 -2.93 -11.86 -35.24
N SER A 330 -4.21 -12.19 -35.44
CA SER A 330 -5.34 -11.25 -35.36
C SER A 330 -5.67 -10.76 -33.94
N GLY A 331 -4.77 -10.92 -32.96
CA GLY A 331 -5.01 -10.59 -31.55
C GLY A 331 -6.31 -11.22 -31.04
N SER A 332 -6.61 -12.46 -31.42
CA SER A 332 -7.95 -13.05 -31.26
C SER A 332 -7.98 -14.28 -30.37
N PHE A 333 -7.35 -14.25 -29.19
CA PHE A 333 -7.46 -15.38 -28.26
C PHE A 333 -8.01 -15.09 -26.87
N LEU A 334 -8.35 -13.85 -26.49
CA LEU A 334 -8.80 -13.63 -25.10
C LEU A 334 -10.28 -13.96 -24.91
N TYR A 335 -11.14 -13.74 -25.91
CA TYR A 335 -12.57 -14.06 -25.79
C TYR A 335 -13.16 -14.65 -27.07
N THR A 336 -13.48 -15.95 -27.05
CA THR A 336 -14.32 -16.58 -28.08
C THR A 336 -15.77 -16.08 -28.03
N ASP A 337 -16.21 -15.55 -26.90
CA ASP A 337 -17.50 -14.90 -26.74
C ASP A 337 -17.42 -13.44 -27.22
N PRO A 338 -18.12 -13.06 -28.31
CA PRO A 338 -18.13 -11.69 -28.81
C PRO A 338 -18.56 -10.66 -27.77
N LYS A 339 -19.43 -11.03 -26.82
CA LYS A 339 -19.87 -10.14 -25.75
C LYS A 339 -18.71 -9.83 -24.82
N LEU A 340 -17.99 -10.85 -24.35
CA LEU A 340 -16.85 -10.63 -23.46
C LEU A 340 -15.70 -9.88 -24.16
N LYS A 341 -15.46 -10.19 -25.45
CA LYS A 341 -14.50 -9.45 -26.29
C LYS A 341 -14.81 -7.96 -26.29
N SER A 342 -16.06 -7.57 -26.48
CA SER A 342 -16.48 -6.16 -26.49
C SER A 342 -16.27 -5.44 -25.16
N LEU A 343 -16.32 -6.18 -24.05
CA LEU A 343 -16.20 -5.62 -22.70
C LEU A 343 -14.74 -5.44 -22.27
N PHE A 344 -13.83 -6.30 -22.72
CA PHE A 344 -12.47 -6.38 -22.17
C PHE A 344 -11.34 -6.26 -23.19
N GLU A 345 -11.62 -6.40 -24.49
CA GLU A 345 -10.57 -6.53 -25.51
C GLU A 345 -10.71 -5.50 -26.63
N ASP A 346 -11.94 -5.26 -27.13
CA ASP A 346 -12.16 -4.31 -28.23
C ASP A 346 -11.61 -2.92 -27.87
N PHE A 347 -10.79 -2.35 -28.74
CA PHE A 347 -10.08 -1.10 -28.47
C PHE A 347 -10.99 0.10 -28.22
N VAL A 348 -10.74 0.83 -27.14
CA VAL A 348 -11.49 2.05 -26.76
C VAL A 348 -10.59 3.22 -26.37
N GLY A 349 -9.27 3.04 -26.36
CA GLY A 349 -8.32 4.03 -25.84
C GLY A 349 -8.66 4.38 -24.39
N LEU A 350 -8.69 5.66 -24.03
CA LEU A 350 -9.06 6.12 -22.68
C LEU A 350 -10.49 6.68 -22.61
N SER A 351 -11.31 6.40 -23.63
CA SER A 351 -12.65 7.00 -23.74
C SER A 351 -13.69 6.39 -22.81
N LYS A 352 -13.48 5.15 -22.38
CA LYS A 352 -14.30 4.40 -21.43
C LYS A 352 -13.49 3.24 -20.83
N GLY A 353 -14.00 2.62 -19.78
CA GLY A 353 -13.35 1.53 -19.06
C GLY A 353 -13.59 0.13 -19.65
N ASP A 354 -13.55 -0.86 -18.76
CA ASP A 354 -13.66 -2.29 -19.00
C ASP A 354 -14.89 -2.90 -18.35
N GLY A 355 -15.24 -4.12 -18.80
CA GLY A 355 -16.23 -4.94 -18.14
C GLY A 355 -17.66 -4.37 -18.22
N PRO A 356 -18.59 -4.92 -17.42
CA PRO A 356 -20.00 -4.52 -17.45
C PRO A 356 -20.21 -3.03 -17.11
N TRP A 357 -19.24 -2.39 -16.47
CA TRP A 357 -19.33 -0.99 -16.02
C TRP A 357 -18.58 -0.01 -16.93
N ALA A 358 -18.07 -0.46 -18.08
CA ALA A 358 -17.18 0.31 -18.95
C ALA A 358 -17.67 1.73 -19.24
N ASP A 359 -18.97 1.92 -19.49
CA ASP A 359 -19.54 3.23 -19.84
C ASP A 359 -19.71 4.18 -18.64
N TYR A 360 -19.43 3.72 -17.41
CA TYR A 360 -19.63 4.46 -16.16
C TYR A 360 -18.34 4.99 -15.54
N TYR A 361 -17.18 4.72 -16.16
CA TYR A 361 -15.91 5.30 -15.74
C TYR A 361 -14.96 5.52 -16.92
N THR A 362 -13.99 6.41 -16.72
CA THR A 362 -12.88 6.63 -17.66
C THR A 362 -11.56 6.31 -16.96
N PRO A 363 -10.72 5.44 -17.54
CA PRO A 363 -9.47 5.02 -16.92
C PRO A 363 -8.44 6.15 -16.86
N ILE A 364 -7.47 6.00 -15.96
CA ILE A 364 -6.31 6.89 -15.86
C ILE A 364 -5.24 6.51 -16.90
N PRO A 365 -4.29 7.39 -17.25
CA PRO A 365 -3.36 7.14 -18.36
C PRO A 365 -2.49 5.87 -18.25
N ILE A 366 -2.17 5.39 -17.05
CA ILE A 366 -1.32 4.19 -16.87
C ILE A 366 -2.04 2.88 -17.25
N TYR A 367 -3.38 2.87 -17.35
CA TYR A 367 -4.17 1.68 -17.75
C TYR A 367 -3.75 1.09 -19.09
N GLN A 368 -3.18 1.93 -19.95
CA GLN A 368 -2.64 1.56 -21.25
C GLN A 368 -1.61 0.43 -21.17
N TYR A 369 -0.95 0.25 -20.01
CA TYR A 369 0.04 -0.79 -19.80
C TYR A 369 -0.52 -2.01 -19.04
N PHE A 370 -1.67 -1.87 -18.37
CA PHE A 370 -2.29 -2.95 -17.60
C PHE A 370 -3.23 -3.82 -18.44
N ASN A 371 -4.00 -3.22 -19.35
CA ASN A 371 -4.78 -3.94 -20.38
C ASN A 371 -4.53 -3.30 -21.76
N PRO A 372 -3.33 -3.52 -22.34
CA PRO A 372 -2.89 -2.80 -23.53
C PRO A 372 -3.73 -3.08 -24.77
N ALA A 373 -4.25 -4.29 -24.95
CA ALA A 373 -5.07 -4.65 -26.11
C ALA A 373 -6.26 -3.70 -26.30
N ARG A 374 -6.87 -3.28 -25.18
CA ARG A 374 -8.04 -2.41 -25.17
C ARG A 374 -7.69 -0.92 -25.08
N HIS A 375 -6.61 -0.57 -24.36
CA HIS A 375 -6.38 0.81 -23.94
C HIS A 375 -5.13 1.48 -24.53
N TYR A 376 -4.14 0.74 -25.04
CA TYR A 376 -2.84 1.31 -25.40
C TYR A 376 -2.91 2.30 -26.57
N ILE A 377 -2.48 3.54 -26.31
CA ILE A 377 -2.32 4.59 -27.32
C ILE A 377 -0.81 4.86 -27.46
N PRO A 378 -0.24 4.75 -28.68
CA PRO A 378 1.16 5.06 -28.90
C PRO A 378 1.52 6.50 -28.47
N PRO A 379 2.77 6.74 -28.05
CA PRO A 379 3.22 8.08 -27.67
C PRO A 379 3.06 9.09 -28.82
N ASP A 380 2.40 10.21 -28.55
CA ASP A 380 2.23 11.33 -29.50
C ASP A 380 2.82 12.60 -28.87
N SER A 381 4.04 12.97 -29.27
CA SER A 381 4.66 14.23 -28.86
C SER A 381 5.65 14.77 -29.90
N ALA A 382 5.83 16.10 -29.93
CA ALA A 382 6.80 16.74 -30.83
C ALA A 382 8.26 16.32 -30.55
N ALA A 383 8.57 15.90 -29.32
CA ALA A 383 9.87 15.33 -28.97
C ALA A 383 10.07 13.96 -29.64
N TYR A 384 9.00 13.17 -29.71
CA TYR A 384 8.97 11.87 -30.36
C TYR A 384 9.21 11.98 -31.88
N GLU A 385 8.53 12.90 -32.57
CA GLU A 385 8.76 13.15 -34.00
C GLU A 385 10.22 13.51 -34.32
N LYS A 386 10.91 14.20 -33.40
CA LYS A 386 12.32 14.57 -33.56
C LYS A 386 13.25 13.36 -33.39
N LEU A 387 12.92 12.46 -32.47
CA LEU A 387 13.67 11.21 -32.27
C LEU A 387 13.56 10.31 -33.51
N LEU A 388 12.36 10.16 -34.08
CA LEU A 388 12.13 9.37 -35.31
C LEU A 388 12.80 9.94 -36.57
N LYS A 389 13.10 11.25 -36.59
CA LYS A 389 13.94 11.84 -37.65
C LYS A 389 15.42 11.52 -37.48
N THR A 390 15.86 11.21 -36.27
CA THR A 390 17.27 10.99 -35.93
C THR A 390 17.62 9.50 -36.06
N TYR A 391 16.76 8.61 -35.59
CA TYR A 391 16.94 7.16 -35.62
C TYR A 391 15.90 6.51 -36.55
N GLN A 392 16.33 5.56 -37.38
CA GLN A 392 15.40 4.75 -38.17
C GLN A 392 14.68 3.72 -37.28
N PRO A 393 13.47 3.28 -37.65
CA PRO A 393 12.69 2.37 -36.82
C PRO A 393 13.34 1.00 -36.54
N ASP A 394 14.26 0.54 -37.40
CA ASP A 394 15.06 -0.68 -37.21
C ASP A 394 16.28 -0.48 -36.29
N GLN A 395 16.60 0.75 -35.89
CA GLN A 395 17.71 1.10 -35.01
C GLN A 395 17.31 1.14 -33.53
N CYS A 396 16.33 0.33 -33.11
CA CYS A 396 15.77 0.39 -31.76
C CYS A 396 16.86 0.28 -30.68
N VAL A 397 17.77 -0.69 -30.82
CA VAL A 397 18.84 -0.95 -29.84
C VAL A 397 19.78 0.25 -29.72
N GLU A 398 20.19 0.87 -30.83
CA GLU A 398 21.11 2.02 -30.84
C GLU A 398 20.53 3.21 -30.07
N CYS A 399 19.26 3.55 -30.30
CA CYS A 399 18.59 4.64 -29.59
C CYS A 399 18.30 4.30 -28.12
N HIS A 400 17.84 3.06 -27.85
CA HIS A 400 17.47 2.64 -26.50
C HIS A 400 18.66 2.33 -25.59
N GLU A 401 19.87 2.16 -26.13
CA GLU A 401 21.11 2.15 -25.35
C GLU A 401 21.32 3.48 -24.62
N GLU A 402 20.89 4.60 -25.21
CA GLU A 402 21.01 5.92 -24.60
C GLU A 402 19.76 6.30 -23.81
N THR A 403 18.57 5.99 -24.34
CA THR A 403 17.30 6.47 -23.78
C THR A 403 16.69 5.56 -22.72
N SER A 404 16.96 4.25 -22.79
CA SER A 404 16.52 3.26 -21.79
C SER A 404 17.58 2.16 -21.58
N PRO A 405 18.79 2.51 -21.10
CA PRO A 405 19.95 1.61 -21.08
C PRO A 405 19.70 0.30 -20.32
N ALA A 406 18.92 0.34 -19.24
CA ALA A 406 18.60 -0.84 -18.44
C ALA A 406 17.82 -1.88 -19.26
N ILE A 407 16.79 -1.45 -20.01
CA ILE A 407 15.98 -2.31 -20.88
C ILE A 407 16.85 -3.04 -21.89
N VAL A 408 17.73 -2.31 -22.57
CA VAL A 408 18.64 -2.91 -23.57
C VAL A 408 19.63 -3.86 -22.92
N ASN A 409 20.20 -3.49 -21.77
CA ASN A 409 21.15 -4.35 -21.07
C ASN A 409 20.50 -5.65 -20.59
N GLU A 410 19.29 -5.59 -20.05
CA GLU A 410 18.54 -6.79 -19.67
C GLU A 410 18.21 -7.68 -20.86
N TRP A 411 17.69 -7.08 -21.95
CA TRP A 411 17.42 -7.83 -23.17
C TRP A 411 18.70 -8.48 -23.72
N LYS A 412 19.85 -7.78 -23.75
CA LYS A 412 21.14 -8.36 -24.18
C LYS A 412 21.60 -9.56 -23.35
N MET A 413 21.21 -9.61 -22.07
CA MET A 413 21.49 -10.76 -21.19
C MET A 413 20.51 -11.92 -21.37
N SER A 414 19.35 -11.67 -21.98
CA SER A 414 18.28 -12.64 -22.16
C SER A 414 18.60 -13.72 -23.20
N ASP A 415 17.83 -14.81 -23.15
CA ASP A 415 17.83 -15.82 -24.21
C ASP A 415 17.21 -15.30 -25.52
N HIS A 416 16.37 -14.25 -25.48
CA HIS A 416 15.82 -13.63 -26.69
C HIS A 416 16.89 -12.93 -27.54
N ALA A 417 17.86 -12.27 -26.91
CA ALA A 417 19.00 -11.68 -27.63
C ALA A 417 19.98 -12.74 -28.13
N SER A 418 20.01 -13.94 -27.53
CA SER A 418 20.99 -14.99 -27.86
C SER A 418 20.38 -16.41 -27.85
N PRO A 419 19.37 -16.70 -28.70
CA PRO A 419 18.60 -17.93 -28.64
C PRO A 419 19.40 -19.18 -29.03
N LYS A 420 20.54 -19.00 -29.71
CA LYS A 420 21.44 -20.08 -30.14
C LYS A 420 22.78 -20.08 -29.38
N LYS A 421 22.86 -19.48 -28.18
CA LYS A 421 24.13 -19.38 -27.41
C LYS A 421 24.70 -20.72 -26.95
N ASN A 422 23.88 -21.76 -26.84
CA ASN A 422 24.32 -23.11 -26.48
C ASN A 422 23.48 -24.19 -27.20
N PRO A 423 23.94 -25.46 -27.24
CA PRO A 423 23.25 -26.52 -27.98
C PRO A 423 21.84 -26.86 -27.48
N HIS A 424 21.55 -26.62 -26.20
CA HIS A 424 20.23 -26.90 -25.62
C HIS A 424 19.22 -25.85 -26.08
N LEU A 425 19.50 -24.57 -25.86
CA LEU A 425 18.65 -23.47 -26.34
C LEU A 425 18.51 -23.50 -27.86
N ALA A 426 19.60 -23.73 -28.60
CA ALA A 426 19.53 -23.86 -30.06
C ALA A 426 18.64 -25.03 -30.53
N ALA A 427 18.43 -26.06 -29.71
CA ALA A 427 17.48 -27.13 -30.04
C ALA A 427 16.04 -26.68 -29.83
N GLU A 428 15.74 -26.01 -28.72
CA GLU A 428 14.41 -25.44 -28.45
C GLU A 428 14.05 -24.35 -29.46
N THR A 429 15.00 -23.48 -29.82
CA THR A 429 14.82 -22.47 -30.86
C THR A 429 14.47 -23.09 -32.20
N ARG A 430 15.10 -24.21 -32.59
CA ARG A 430 14.75 -24.88 -33.86
C ARG A 430 13.29 -25.34 -33.89
N GLU A 431 12.76 -25.83 -32.78
CA GLU A 431 11.34 -26.19 -32.68
C GLU A 431 10.45 -24.94 -32.89
N ILE A 432 10.83 -23.79 -32.33
CA ILE A 432 10.13 -22.52 -32.53
C ILE A 432 10.26 -22.04 -33.99
N GLU A 433 11.46 -22.10 -34.58
CA GLU A 433 11.72 -21.72 -35.98
C GLU A 433 10.88 -22.55 -36.96
N GLU A 434 10.74 -23.86 -36.70
CA GLU A 434 9.86 -24.76 -37.46
C GLU A 434 8.38 -24.38 -37.35
N LEU A 435 7.93 -23.93 -36.16
CA LEU A 435 6.56 -23.49 -35.92
C LEU A 435 6.24 -22.16 -36.62
N ILE A 436 7.13 -21.18 -36.54
CA ILE A 436 6.88 -19.82 -37.06
C ILE A 436 7.38 -19.61 -38.50
N GLY A 437 8.17 -20.53 -39.03
CA GLY A 437 8.75 -20.46 -40.38
C GLY A 437 9.76 -19.32 -40.56
N LYS A 438 10.43 -18.88 -39.49
CA LYS A 438 11.44 -17.81 -39.49
C LYS A 438 12.68 -18.25 -38.74
N GLU A 439 13.84 -17.79 -39.19
CA GLU A 439 15.12 -18.01 -38.50
C GLU A 439 15.29 -17.00 -37.35
N LEU A 440 15.76 -17.49 -36.20
CA LEU A 440 16.00 -16.70 -34.99
C LEU A 440 17.49 -16.76 -34.63
N ASN A 441 18.24 -15.72 -35.01
CA ASN A 441 19.69 -15.65 -34.81
C ASN A 441 20.09 -14.84 -33.56
N ASN A 442 21.29 -15.14 -33.07
CA ASN A 442 21.91 -14.38 -31.99
C ASN A 442 22.12 -12.93 -32.45
N TRP A 443 21.79 -12.00 -31.58
CA TRP A 443 21.98 -10.58 -31.85
C TRP A 443 23.45 -10.24 -32.06
N THR A 444 23.70 -9.51 -33.15
CA THR A 444 24.92 -8.73 -33.37
C THR A 444 24.54 -7.41 -34.03
N PRO A 445 25.37 -6.35 -33.95
CA PRO A 445 25.07 -5.11 -34.66
C PRO A 445 24.82 -5.34 -36.16
N GLY A 446 23.61 -5.01 -36.62
CA GLY A 446 23.20 -5.14 -38.02
C GLY A 446 22.49 -6.43 -38.42
N THR A 447 22.24 -7.38 -37.49
CA THR A 447 21.32 -8.50 -37.76
C THR A 447 19.86 -8.04 -37.65
N THR A 448 18.97 -8.61 -38.46
CA THR A 448 17.53 -8.28 -38.50
C THR A 448 16.63 -9.49 -38.27
N ASP A 449 17.22 -10.66 -38.07
CA ASP A 449 16.61 -11.98 -37.96
C ASP A 449 16.80 -12.54 -36.54
N GLY A 450 15.93 -12.14 -35.61
CA GLY A 450 15.99 -12.58 -34.21
C GLY A 450 14.80 -12.08 -33.39
N VAL A 451 14.80 -12.37 -32.08
CA VAL A 451 13.76 -11.85 -31.16
C VAL A 451 14.19 -10.47 -30.64
N TYR A 452 14.00 -9.46 -31.47
CA TYR A 452 14.41 -8.07 -31.20
C TYR A 452 13.24 -7.21 -30.74
N CYS A 453 13.52 -5.97 -30.31
CA CYS A 453 12.52 -5.02 -29.83
C CYS A 453 11.33 -4.92 -30.81
N SER A 454 11.63 -4.81 -32.11
CA SER A 454 10.61 -4.67 -33.15
C SER A 454 9.72 -5.91 -33.34
N TYR A 455 10.21 -7.10 -33.00
CA TYR A 455 9.43 -8.33 -33.07
C TYR A 455 8.38 -8.38 -31.95
N CYS A 456 8.63 -7.73 -30.82
CA CYS A 456 7.70 -7.69 -29.69
C CYS A 456 6.84 -6.42 -29.64
N HIS A 457 7.34 -5.30 -30.17
CA HIS A 457 6.69 -3.99 -30.07
C HIS A 457 6.25 -3.39 -31.42
N GLY A 458 6.65 -3.98 -32.54
CA GLY A 458 6.42 -3.48 -33.89
C GLY A 458 7.63 -2.75 -34.49
N GLU A 459 7.70 -2.76 -35.82
CA GLU A 459 8.75 -2.09 -36.60
C GLU A 459 8.42 -0.62 -36.92
N ASP A 460 7.15 -0.23 -36.84
CA ASP A 460 6.70 1.13 -37.12
C ASP A 460 6.44 1.86 -35.79
N HIS A 461 7.30 2.83 -35.49
CA HIS A 461 7.27 3.58 -34.23
C HIS A 461 5.97 4.41 -34.05
N GLU A 462 5.27 4.77 -35.13
CA GLU A 462 3.95 5.43 -35.04
C GLU A 462 2.83 4.43 -34.68
N LYS A 463 3.15 3.14 -34.71
CA LYS A 463 2.23 2.01 -34.59
C LYS A 463 2.72 0.96 -33.59
N LEU A 464 3.51 1.38 -32.61
CA LEU A 464 3.96 0.48 -31.54
C LEU A 464 2.77 -0.12 -30.80
N PHE A 465 2.98 -1.32 -30.28
CA PHE A 465 2.04 -1.99 -29.38
C PHE A 465 2.79 -2.57 -28.17
N MET A 466 2.04 -2.83 -27.11
CA MET A 466 2.56 -3.58 -25.96
C MET A 466 2.31 -5.08 -26.18
N PRO A 467 3.32 -5.94 -25.96
CA PRO A 467 3.20 -7.37 -26.16
C PRO A 467 2.23 -7.97 -25.14
N THR A 468 1.29 -8.77 -25.64
CA THR A 468 0.37 -9.59 -24.85
C THR A 468 0.60 -11.07 -25.12
N VAL A 469 -0.05 -11.91 -24.30
CA VAL A 469 -0.08 -13.38 -24.48
C VAL A 469 -0.38 -13.77 -25.93
N ASP A 470 -1.29 -13.08 -26.61
CA ASP A 470 -1.84 -13.50 -27.91
C ASP A 470 -1.40 -12.64 -29.12
N ASN A 471 -0.93 -11.41 -28.90
CA ASN A 471 -0.47 -10.54 -29.99
C ASN A 471 1.04 -10.70 -30.30
N SER A 472 1.81 -11.29 -29.37
CA SER A 472 3.26 -11.40 -29.48
C SER A 472 3.79 -12.71 -28.90
N CYS A 473 3.59 -12.97 -27.60
CA CYS A 473 4.26 -14.08 -26.92
C CYS A 473 3.84 -15.46 -27.46
N GLY A 474 2.53 -15.68 -27.61
CA GLY A 474 1.94 -16.92 -28.09
C GLY A 474 2.27 -17.27 -29.54
N ALA A 475 2.78 -16.31 -30.32
CA ALA A 475 3.23 -16.57 -31.69
C ALA A 475 4.43 -17.53 -31.71
N CYS A 476 5.35 -17.39 -30.76
CA CYS A 476 6.52 -18.25 -30.60
C CYS A 476 6.33 -19.32 -29.51
N HIS A 477 5.45 -19.06 -28.53
CA HIS A 477 5.20 -19.94 -27.38
C HIS A 477 3.74 -20.43 -27.31
N PRO A 478 3.19 -21.05 -28.38
CA PRO A 478 1.77 -21.40 -28.45
C PRO A 478 1.37 -22.42 -27.38
N LYS A 479 2.29 -23.33 -27.01
CA LYS A 479 2.06 -24.31 -25.95
C LYS A 479 1.82 -23.63 -24.60
N GLN A 480 2.71 -22.71 -24.20
CA GLN A 480 2.60 -22.01 -22.93
C GLN A 480 1.37 -21.10 -22.89
N ALA A 481 1.06 -20.42 -23.99
CA ALA A 481 -0.15 -19.62 -24.12
C ALA A 481 -1.42 -20.49 -23.96
N GLU A 482 -1.48 -21.65 -24.61
CA GLU A 482 -2.60 -22.59 -24.48
C GLU A 482 -2.73 -23.11 -23.04
N GLU A 483 -1.62 -23.53 -22.42
CA GLU A 483 -1.60 -23.97 -21.02
C GLU A 483 -2.04 -22.87 -20.06
N PHE A 484 -1.63 -21.63 -20.26
CA PHE A 484 -2.07 -20.48 -19.46
C PHE A 484 -3.59 -20.27 -19.59
N MET A 485 -4.10 -20.29 -20.82
CA MET A 485 -5.52 -20.04 -21.09
C MET A 485 -6.45 -21.15 -20.59
N LYS A 486 -5.99 -22.41 -20.51
CA LYS A 486 -6.72 -23.50 -19.84
C LYS A 486 -7.07 -23.17 -18.38
N GLY A 487 -6.37 -22.22 -17.73
CA GLY A 487 -6.75 -21.70 -16.41
C GLY A 487 -8.21 -21.21 -16.32
N ARG A 488 -8.77 -20.73 -17.44
CA ARG A 488 -10.18 -20.28 -17.55
C ARG A 488 -11.18 -21.41 -17.32
N ASP A 489 -10.85 -22.64 -17.72
CA ASP A 489 -11.74 -23.80 -17.60
C ASP A 489 -12.04 -24.17 -16.14
N TYR A 490 -11.17 -23.76 -15.22
CA TYR A 490 -11.35 -23.98 -13.78
C TYR A 490 -12.14 -22.85 -13.09
N GLY A 491 -12.53 -21.81 -13.85
CA GLY A 491 -13.19 -20.58 -13.37
C GLY A 491 -12.32 -19.74 -12.42
N ARG A 492 -12.74 -18.51 -12.12
CA ARG A 492 -12.03 -17.59 -11.21
C ARG A 492 -11.83 -18.19 -9.80
N PRO A 493 -10.86 -17.76 -8.97
CA PRO A 493 -9.72 -16.90 -9.30
C PRO A 493 -8.69 -17.67 -10.13
N ASN A 494 -8.18 -17.04 -11.18
CA ASN A 494 -7.13 -17.56 -12.06
C ASN A 494 -6.39 -16.37 -12.71
N HIS A 495 -5.20 -16.58 -13.24
CA HIS A 495 -4.45 -15.54 -13.95
C HIS A 495 -5.13 -15.07 -15.25
N PRO A 496 -5.64 -15.94 -16.15
CA PRO A 496 -6.23 -15.49 -17.41
C PRO A 496 -7.57 -14.72 -17.27
N GLN A 497 -8.11 -14.57 -16.05
CA GLN A 497 -9.28 -13.75 -15.72
C GLN A 497 -9.01 -12.81 -14.54
N SER A 498 -7.75 -12.50 -14.23
CA SER A 498 -7.38 -11.63 -13.11
C SER A 498 -7.94 -10.22 -13.30
N TRP A 499 -7.78 -9.65 -14.50
CA TRP A 499 -8.30 -8.32 -14.84
C TRP A 499 -9.84 -8.29 -14.82
N GLU A 500 -10.49 -9.32 -15.37
CA GLU A 500 -11.95 -9.48 -15.29
C GLU A 500 -12.44 -9.45 -13.83
N ALA A 501 -11.69 -10.03 -12.90
CA ALA A 501 -12.02 -10.03 -11.48
C ALA A 501 -11.96 -8.63 -10.87
N GLY A 502 -10.90 -7.86 -11.15
CA GLY A 502 -10.72 -6.51 -10.61
C GLY A 502 -11.83 -5.56 -11.09
N VAL A 503 -11.94 -5.38 -12.41
CA VAL A 503 -12.76 -4.31 -13.01
C VAL A 503 -14.26 -4.63 -13.07
N SER A 504 -14.66 -5.90 -12.88
CA SER A 504 -16.09 -6.28 -12.87
C SER A 504 -16.78 -6.07 -11.53
N THR A 505 -16.06 -5.66 -10.49
CA THR A 505 -16.67 -5.36 -9.19
C THR A 505 -17.35 -3.98 -9.22
N PRO A 506 -18.56 -3.82 -8.66
CA PRO A 506 -19.28 -2.54 -8.76
C PRO A 506 -18.60 -1.42 -7.98
N TRP A 507 -17.90 -1.75 -6.88
CA TRP A 507 -17.16 -0.77 -6.09
C TRP A 507 -15.95 -0.18 -6.83
N TYR A 508 -15.38 -0.89 -7.79
CA TYR A 508 -14.30 -0.36 -8.64
C TYR A 508 -14.76 0.87 -9.44
N ALA A 509 -15.84 0.73 -10.20
CA ALA A 509 -16.41 1.83 -10.97
C ALA A 509 -16.98 2.94 -10.07
N GLU A 510 -17.52 2.58 -8.90
CA GLU A 510 -18.01 3.56 -7.92
C GLU A 510 -16.89 4.48 -7.40
N LEU A 511 -15.68 3.95 -7.14
CA LEU A 511 -14.53 4.77 -6.75
C LEU A 511 -14.15 5.76 -7.87
N TYR A 512 -14.21 5.34 -9.14
CA TYR A 512 -14.03 6.25 -10.26
C TYR A 512 -15.10 7.36 -10.30
N ARG A 513 -16.37 7.03 -10.06
CA ARG A 513 -17.46 8.03 -10.01
C ARG A 513 -17.24 9.05 -8.89
N LYS A 514 -16.61 8.65 -7.79
CA LYS A 514 -16.25 9.51 -6.65
C LYS A 514 -14.98 10.34 -6.87
N GLY A 515 -14.25 10.11 -7.96
CA GLY A 515 -12.96 10.77 -8.23
C GLY A 515 -11.78 10.11 -7.50
N GLU A 516 -11.97 8.92 -6.96
CA GLU A 516 -10.98 8.14 -6.21
C GLU A 516 -10.40 6.96 -7.03
N GLY A 517 -10.72 6.88 -8.33
CA GLY A 517 -10.28 5.78 -9.19
C GLY A 517 -8.75 5.58 -9.23
N SER A 518 -7.94 6.63 -9.00
CA SER A 518 -6.48 6.49 -8.92
C SER A 518 -5.99 5.65 -7.73
N LEU A 519 -6.83 5.46 -6.70
CA LEU A 519 -6.50 4.55 -5.59
C LEU A 519 -6.51 3.08 -6.03
N MET A 520 -7.10 2.76 -7.18
CA MET A 520 -7.15 1.40 -7.73
C MET A 520 -5.89 0.99 -8.49
N VAL A 521 -4.90 1.88 -8.66
CA VAL A 521 -3.64 1.55 -9.37
C VAL A 521 -2.97 0.29 -8.80
N GLY A 522 -2.97 0.12 -7.48
CA GLY A 522 -2.40 -1.09 -6.85
C GLY A 522 -3.19 -2.36 -7.19
N CYS A 523 -4.52 -2.26 -7.29
CA CYS A 523 -5.36 -3.37 -7.74
C CYS A 523 -5.06 -3.70 -9.21
N ASP A 524 -4.95 -2.67 -10.05
CA ASP A 524 -4.73 -2.83 -11.49
C ASP A 524 -3.37 -3.46 -11.78
N GLN A 525 -2.33 -3.04 -11.07
CA GLN A 525 -0.99 -3.58 -11.17
C GLN A 525 -0.94 -5.06 -10.73
N CYS A 526 -1.66 -5.44 -9.67
CA CYS A 526 -1.71 -6.83 -9.23
C CYS A 526 -2.50 -7.73 -10.20
N HIS A 527 -3.52 -7.17 -10.86
CA HIS A 527 -4.47 -7.91 -11.70
C HIS A 527 -4.21 -7.84 -13.22
N GLN A 528 -3.12 -7.24 -13.69
CA GLN A 528 -2.78 -7.11 -15.12
C GLN A 528 -2.43 -8.43 -15.86
N ASN A 529 -2.14 -9.50 -15.10
CA ASN A 529 -1.66 -10.82 -15.59
C ASN A 529 -2.56 -11.49 -16.64
N MET A 530 -3.81 -11.04 -16.82
CA MET A 530 -4.66 -11.48 -17.93
C MET A 530 -3.99 -11.28 -19.31
N SER A 531 -3.30 -10.16 -19.50
CA SER A 531 -2.74 -9.75 -20.80
C SER A 531 -1.22 -9.83 -20.87
N SER A 532 -0.52 -9.77 -19.74
CA SER A 532 0.95 -9.78 -19.66
C SER A 532 1.51 -11.19 -19.43
N CYS A 533 2.66 -11.48 -20.03
CA CYS A 533 3.45 -12.68 -19.73
C CYS A 533 4.62 -12.40 -18.79
N ASP A 534 4.92 -11.14 -18.49
CA ASP A 534 6.13 -10.73 -17.79
C ASP A 534 5.97 -10.55 -16.28
N ASP A 535 4.83 -10.94 -15.69
CA ASP A 535 4.62 -10.83 -14.24
C ASP A 535 5.43 -11.85 -13.41
N CYS A 536 5.93 -12.94 -14.04
CA CYS A 536 6.73 -13.97 -13.35
C CYS A 536 8.18 -14.04 -13.86
N HIS A 537 8.37 -13.89 -15.18
CA HIS A 537 9.69 -13.76 -15.80
C HIS A 537 9.80 -12.35 -16.37
N PHE A 538 10.30 -11.43 -15.53
CA PHE A 538 10.24 -10.00 -15.77
C PHE A 538 10.85 -9.60 -17.11
N SER A 539 10.18 -8.64 -17.76
CA SER A 539 10.79 -7.91 -18.87
C SER A 539 11.96 -7.08 -18.33
N HIS A 540 13.07 -6.94 -19.05
CA HIS A 540 13.36 -7.47 -20.39
C HIS A 540 14.31 -8.68 -20.38
N GLY A 541 14.54 -9.28 -19.21
CA GLY A 541 15.40 -10.45 -19.06
C GLY A 541 14.73 -11.79 -19.38
N PHE A 542 13.41 -11.90 -19.16
CA PHE A 542 12.58 -13.08 -19.45
C PHE A 542 13.15 -14.41 -18.93
N SER A 543 13.77 -14.39 -17.75
CA SER A 543 14.49 -15.56 -17.22
C SER A 543 13.54 -16.62 -16.66
N ALA A 544 13.53 -17.80 -17.28
CA ALA A 544 12.78 -18.95 -16.77
C ALA A 544 13.33 -19.44 -15.41
N ALA A 545 14.63 -19.25 -15.15
CA ALA A 545 15.24 -19.56 -13.86
C ALA A 545 14.74 -18.60 -12.76
N GLN A 546 14.58 -17.30 -13.09
CA GLN A 546 13.95 -16.32 -12.19
C GLN A 546 12.51 -16.71 -11.90
N ALA A 547 11.70 -17.00 -12.93
CA ALA A 547 10.28 -17.35 -12.77
C ALA A 547 10.02 -18.62 -11.96
N ARG A 548 11.02 -19.48 -11.71
CA ARG A 548 10.89 -20.68 -10.86
C ARG A 548 11.15 -20.41 -9.39
N ARG A 549 11.64 -19.22 -9.04
CA ARG A 549 11.92 -18.80 -7.67
C ARG A 549 10.68 -18.25 -6.98
N PRO A 550 10.41 -18.60 -5.70
CA PRO A 550 9.22 -18.16 -4.97
C PRO A 550 8.97 -16.64 -4.94
N GLU A 551 10.02 -15.81 -4.93
CA GLU A 551 9.94 -14.35 -4.79
C GLU A 551 9.15 -13.69 -5.92
N VAL A 552 9.14 -14.27 -7.12
CA VAL A 552 8.39 -13.67 -8.25
C VAL A 552 6.89 -13.66 -7.99
N CYS A 553 6.39 -14.56 -7.11
CA CYS A 553 4.99 -14.58 -6.74
C CYS A 553 4.66 -13.52 -5.67
N SER A 554 5.64 -13.07 -4.88
CA SER A 554 5.38 -12.23 -3.70
C SER A 554 4.90 -10.83 -4.05
N GLY A 555 5.16 -10.33 -5.27
CA GLY A 555 4.66 -9.04 -5.71
C GLY A 555 3.13 -8.92 -5.75
N CYS A 556 2.42 -10.07 -5.81
CA CYS A 556 0.96 -10.12 -5.83
C CYS A 556 0.38 -10.99 -4.70
N HIS A 557 1.01 -12.12 -4.42
CA HIS A 557 0.52 -13.14 -3.48
C HIS A 557 1.02 -12.88 -2.05
N MET A 558 0.60 -11.75 -1.48
CA MET A 558 0.96 -11.32 -0.13
C MET A 558 -0.19 -10.54 0.52
N GLY A 559 -0.02 -10.08 1.77
CA GLY A 559 -0.96 -9.15 2.39
C GLY A 559 -2.15 -9.82 3.10
N PRO A 560 -3.16 -9.03 3.50
CA PRO A 560 -4.10 -9.44 4.54
C PRO A 560 -5.17 -10.45 4.09
N ASP A 561 -5.56 -10.48 2.83
CA ASP A 561 -6.58 -11.40 2.28
C ASP A 561 -5.96 -12.66 1.65
N HIS A 562 -4.67 -12.62 1.32
CA HIS A 562 -3.95 -13.80 0.82
C HIS A 562 -2.46 -13.76 1.13
N PRO A 563 -2.05 -13.99 2.41
CA PRO A 563 -0.64 -13.96 2.81
C PRO A 563 0.10 -15.25 2.38
N ASP A 564 0.05 -15.57 1.09
CA ASP A 564 0.65 -16.76 0.51
C ASP A 564 2.17 -16.72 0.64
N TRP A 565 2.78 -15.57 0.34
CA TRP A 565 4.21 -15.33 0.52
C TRP A 565 4.60 -15.45 1.98
N GLU A 566 3.96 -14.71 2.89
CA GLU A 566 4.33 -14.68 4.32
C GLU A 566 4.16 -16.06 4.95
N SER A 567 3.12 -16.80 4.57
CA SER A 567 2.91 -18.17 5.04
C SER A 567 3.91 -19.16 4.45
N TYR A 568 4.25 -19.06 3.17
CA TYR A 568 5.30 -19.89 2.57
C TYR A 568 6.69 -19.57 3.15
N GLU A 569 7.07 -18.31 3.14
CA GLU A 569 8.38 -17.79 3.53
C GLU A 569 8.75 -18.22 4.95
N HIS A 570 7.82 -18.07 5.89
CA HIS A 570 8.01 -18.44 7.29
C HIS A 570 7.70 -19.91 7.60
N SER A 571 7.29 -20.70 6.61
CA SER A 571 7.15 -22.15 6.76
C SER A 571 8.52 -22.83 6.78
N LYS A 572 8.56 -24.11 7.15
CA LYS A 572 9.79 -24.90 7.00
C LYS A 572 10.26 -25.02 5.55
N TRP A 573 9.35 -24.96 4.57
CA TRP A 573 9.72 -25.01 3.16
C TRP A 573 10.43 -23.71 2.73
N GLY A 574 9.84 -22.56 3.08
CA GLY A 574 10.43 -21.24 2.85
C GLY A 574 11.77 -21.06 3.56
N ILE A 575 11.90 -21.49 4.81
CA ILE A 575 13.18 -21.43 5.55
C ILE A 575 14.27 -22.28 4.88
N ILE A 576 13.95 -23.50 4.43
CA ILE A 576 14.91 -24.33 3.68
C ILE A 576 15.30 -23.64 2.36
N TYR A 577 14.32 -23.05 1.68
CA TYR A 577 14.55 -22.27 0.47
C TYR A 577 15.48 -21.07 0.73
N GLN A 578 15.19 -20.21 1.69
CA GLN A 578 16.02 -19.04 2.00
C GLN A 578 17.46 -19.42 2.39
N THR A 579 17.63 -20.52 3.12
CA THR A 579 18.96 -20.93 3.62
C THR A 579 19.79 -21.71 2.61
N THR A 580 19.18 -22.27 1.56
CA THR A 580 19.89 -23.15 0.61
C THR A 580 19.62 -22.86 -0.87
N GLY A 581 18.66 -21.99 -1.19
CA GLY A 581 18.11 -21.75 -2.53
C GLY A 581 19.13 -21.26 -3.54
N GLU A 582 20.16 -20.54 -3.11
CA GLU A 582 21.26 -20.13 -3.98
C GLU A 582 22.02 -21.32 -4.59
N LYS A 583 21.98 -22.49 -3.93
CA LYS A 583 22.67 -23.71 -4.39
C LYS A 583 21.79 -24.61 -5.25
N TRP A 584 20.51 -24.28 -5.39
CA TRP A 584 19.57 -25.11 -6.16
C TRP A 584 19.78 -24.89 -7.66
N ASN A 585 19.43 -25.89 -8.46
CA ASN A 585 19.56 -25.80 -9.91
C ASN A 585 18.28 -25.22 -10.53
N TRP A 586 18.25 -23.89 -10.68
CA TRP A 586 17.11 -23.15 -11.26
C TRP A 586 16.97 -23.29 -12.78
N GLU A 587 17.99 -23.77 -13.47
CA GLU A 587 17.98 -23.95 -14.93
C GLU A 587 17.13 -25.15 -15.35
N LYS A 588 16.97 -26.15 -14.47
CA LYS A 588 16.12 -27.32 -14.74
C LYS A 588 14.65 -26.93 -14.87
N LYS A 589 13.98 -27.50 -15.88
CA LYS A 589 12.51 -27.45 -15.97
C LYS A 589 11.90 -28.14 -14.74
N LEU A 590 10.74 -27.69 -14.28
CA LEU A 590 10.07 -28.27 -13.11
C LEU A 590 9.87 -29.79 -13.21
N SER A 591 9.60 -30.31 -14.42
CA SER A 591 9.47 -31.73 -14.70
C SER A 591 10.78 -32.54 -14.61
N GLN A 592 11.92 -31.87 -14.61
CA GLN A 592 13.26 -32.46 -14.52
C GLN A 592 13.89 -32.32 -13.13
N VAL A 593 13.28 -31.53 -12.25
CA VAL A 593 13.72 -31.37 -10.86
C VAL A 593 13.60 -32.71 -10.14
N VAL A 594 14.70 -33.14 -9.52
CA VAL A 594 14.76 -34.30 -8.63
C VAL A 594 14.48 -33.82 -7.19
N PRO A 595 13.32 -34.14 -6.60
CA PRO A 595 12.97 -33.71 -5.25
C PRO A 595 13.97 -34.21 -4.21
N GLY A 596 14.37 -33.33 -3.29
CA GLY A 596 15.38 -33.63 -2.25
C GLY A 596 16.83 -33.53 -2.72
N VAL A 597 17.09 -33.42 -4.03
CA VAL A 597 18.45 -33.26 -4.59
C VAL A 597 18.60 -31.89 -5.23
N ASP A 598 17.79 -31.61 -6.26
CA ASP A 598 17.80 -30.30 -6.91
C ASP A 598 17.08 -29.29 -6.01
N TYR A 599 15.87 -29.64 -5.55
CA TYR A 599 15.04 -28.85 -4.64
C TYR A 599 14.81 -29.62 -3.32
N PRO A 600 15.58 -29.33 -2.26
CA PRO A 600 15.38 -29.83 -0.90
C PRO A 600 14.01 -29.52 -0.27
N ALA A 601 13.34 -28.45 -0.72
CA ALA A 601 11.99 -28.08 -0.32
C ALA A 601 11.16 -27.64 -1.56
N PRO A 602 9.83 -27.75 -1.54
CA PRO A 602 9.01 -27.31 -2.66
C PRO A 602 9.01 -25.76 -2.79
N THR A 603 8.81 -25.26 -4.00
CA THR A 603 8.51 -23.84 -4.29
C THR A 603 7.03 -23.65 -4.65
N CYS A 604 6.58 -22.39 -4.73
CA CYS A 604 5.25 -22.00 -5.21
C CYS A 604 4.93 -22.69 -6.55
N GLN A 605 5.83 -22.54 -7.52
CA GLN A 605 5.73 -23.07 -8.87
C GLN A 605 5.73 -24.61 -8.87
N TYR A 606 6.64 -25.23 -8.10
CA TYR A 606 6.72 -26.69 -8.04
C TYR A 606 5.41 -27.31 -7.54
N CYS A 607 4.75 -26.64 -6.58
CA CYS A 607 3.47 -27.07 -6.04
C CYS A 607 2.28 -26.74 -6.95
N HIS A 608 2.15 -25.49 -7.37
CA HIS A 608 0.92 -25.00 -7.99
C HIS A 608 0.82 -25.34 -9.48
N MET A 609 1.94 -25.37 -10.21
CA MET A 609 1.97 -25.73 -11.63
C MET A 609 1.90 -27.24 -11.88
N TYR A 610 1.96 -28.08 -10.84
CA TYR A 610 1.83 -29.54 -10.98
C TYR A 610 0.41 -29.95 -11.38
N VAL A 611 0.25 -30.78 -12.41
CA VAL A 611 -1.08 -31.22 -12.87
C VAL A 611 -1.34 -32.72 -12.66
N GLY A 612 -0.39 -33.43 -12.04
CA GLY A 612 -0.45 -34.88 -11.83
C GLY A 612 0.36 -35.66 -12.86
N ASN A 613 0.59 -36.94 -12.60
CA ASN A 613 1.31 -37.86 -13.49
C ASN A 613 2.71 -37.36 -13.90
N ASN A 614 3.42 -36.70 -12.99
CA ASN A 614 4.73 -36.08 -13.24
C ASN A 614 4.71 -35.00 -14.34
N GLN A 615 3.60 -34.28 -14.52
CA GLN A 615 3.47 -33.18 -15.46
C GLN A 615 3.30 -31.83 -14.75
N TRP A 616 3.83 -30.78 -15.37
CA TRP A 616 3.70 -29.39 -14.97
C TRP A 616 3.26 -28.56 -16.18
N GLU A 617 2.29 -27.68 -15.99
CA GLU A 617 1.73 -26.79 -17.02
C GLU A 617 1.73 -25.33 -16.50
N MET A 618 1.55 -24.36 -17.40
CA MET A 618 1.61 -22.93 -17.05
C MET A 618 0.51 -22.48 -16.07
N HIS A 619 -0.68 -23.10 -16.10
CA HIS A 619 -1.78 -22.75 -15.19
C HIS A 619 -1.55 -23.26 -13.75
N VAL A 620 -2.13 -22.58 -12.76
CA VAL A 620 -1.92 -22.86 -11.33
C VAL A 620 -3.16 -23.33 -10.57
N GLU A 621 -4.31 -23.40 -11.26
CA GLU A 621 -5.64 -23.48 -10.65
C GLU A 621 -6.25 -24.88 -10.67
N SER A 622 -5.68 -25.80 -11.45
CA SER A 622 -6.23 -27.15 -11.69
C SER A 622 -6.47 -27.95 -10.42
N LYS A 623 -5.63 -27.74 -9.40
CA LYS A 623 -5.72 -28.43 -8.11
C LYS A 623 -6.46 -27.63 -7.04
N GLY A 624 -7.00 -26.46 -7.36
CA GLY A 624 -7.70 -25.61 -6.41
C GLY A 624 -8.97 -26.28 -5.87
N ILE A 625 -8.98 -26.66 -4.59
CA ILE A 625 -10.15 -27.17 -3.87
C ILE A 625 -10.82 -26.00 -3.14
N TRP A 626 -10.14 -25.44 -2.13
CA TRP A 626 -10.64 -24.31 -1.33
C TRP A 626 -10.57 -22.95 -2.06
N ARG A 627 -9.90 -22.89 -3.21
CA ARG A 627 -9.71 -21.66 -4.01
C ARG A 627 -9.18 -20.53 -3.12
N MET A 628 -9.83 -19.36 -3.11
CA MET A 628 -9.48 -18.23 -2.25
C MET A 628 -9.85 -18.47 -0.78
N GLY A 629 -10.76 -19.40 -0.48
CA GLY A 629 -11.29 -19.63 0.87
C GLY A 629 -12.61 -18.91 1.18
N VAL A 630 -13.12 -18.10 0.25
CA VAL A 630 -14.30 -17.23 0.45
C VAL A 630 -15.65 -17.85 0.07
N ILE A 631 -15.66 -19.03 -0.55
CA ILE A 631 -16.90 -19.72 -0.92
C ILE A 631 -17.28 -20.70 0.19
N PRO A 632 -18.49 -20.60 0.77
CA PRO A 632 -18.91 -21.46 1.87
C PRO A 632 -18.99 -22.94 1.42
N PRO A 633 -18.33 -23.88 2.13
CA PRO A 633 -18.42 -25.32 1.84
C PRO A 633 -19.77 -25.93 2.25
N LYS A 634 -20.28 -26.84 1.41
CA LYS A 634 -21.54 -27.58 1.65
C LYS A 634 -21.50 -28.47 2.90
N GLU A 635 -20.32 -28.87 3.34
CA GLU A 635 -20.10 -29.72 4.51
C GLU A 635 -20.35 -29.02 5.86
N VAL A 636 -20.51 -27.70 5.87
CA VAL A 636 -20.88 -26.94 7.07
C VAL A 636 -22.38 -26.68 7.07
N GLU A 637 -23.04 -26.95 8.19
CA GLU A 637 -24.42 -26.56 8.41
C GLU A 637 -24.48 -25.09 8.87
N TYR A 638 -25.05 -24.24 8.02
CA TYR A 638 -25.17 -22.80 8.25
C TYR A 638 -26.52 -22.43 8.86
N LYS A 639 -26.50 -21.53 9.86
CA LYS A 639 -27.68 -20.98 10.52
C LYS A 639 -28.04 -19.60 10.01
N SER A 640 -27.05 -18.81 9.59
CA SER A 640 -27.24 -17.50 8.97
C SER A 640 -27.78 -17.64 7.54
N GLY A 641 -27.96 -16.50 6.86
CA GLY A 641 -28.25 -16.40 5.44
C GLY A 641 -27.26 -17.13 4.54
N ILE A 642 -26.04 -17.46 4.99
CA ILE A 642 -25.06 -18.26 4.21
C ILE A 642 -25.67 -19.57 3.70
N LYS A 643 -26.63 -20.16 4.41
CA LYS A 643 -27.35 -21.37 3.97
C LYS A 643 -28.03 -21.23 2.60
N ASP A 644 -28.36 -20.00 2.20
CA ASP A 644 -29.03 -19.67 0.94
C ASP A 644 -28.03 -19.21 -0.14
N PHE A 645 -26.73 -19.14 0.14
CA PHE A 645 -25.68 -18.82 -0.85
C PHE A 645 -25.76 -19.79 -2.05
N PRO A 646 -25.69 -19.32 -3.31
CA PRO A 646 -25.34 -17.97 -3.79
C PRO A 646 -26.56 -17.06 -4.07
N TYR A 647 -27.69 -17.27 -3.38
CA TYR A 647 -28.88 -16.42 -3.46
C TYR A 647 -29.57 -16.34 -4.83
N GLY A 648 -29.25 -17.27 -5.74
CA GLY A 648 -29.77 -17.30 -7.11
C GLY A 648 -29.00 -16.42 -8.10
N ILE A 649 -27.87 -15.85 -7.69
CA ILE A 649 -26.95 -15.09 -8.54
C ILE A 649 -26.12 -16.06 -9.39
N THR A 650 -25.91 -15.73 -10.65
CA THR A 650 -25.20 -16.59 -11.64
C THR A 650 -23.91 -15.95 -12.17
N LEU A 651 -23.48 -14.82 -11.59
CA LEU A 651 -22.23 -14.15 -11.95
C LEU A 651 -21.00 -15.03 -11.65
N PRO A 652 -19.93 -14.98 -12.48
CA PRO A 652 -18.71 -15.73 -12.21
C PRO A 652 -18.16 -15.37 -10.82
N SER A 653 -17.81 -16.36 -9.98
CA SER A 653 -17.49 -16.29 -8.53
C SER A 653 -18.65 -16.63 -7.57
N MET A 654 -19.90 -16.46 -8.00
CA MET A 654 -21.10 -16.89 -7.27
C MET A 654 -21.87 -17.99 -8.00
N ASP A 655 -21.38 -18.41 -9.17
CA ASP A 655 -21.96 -19.41 -10.07
C ASP A 655 -21.75 -20.87 -9.64
N ARG A 656 -21.13 -21.09 -8.48
CA ARG A 656 -20.77 -22.44 -8.00
C ARG A 656 -20.92 -22.61 -6.51
N LYS A 657 -21.19 -23.85 -6.11
CA LYS A 657 -21.17 -24.30 -4.72
C LYS A 657 -19.89 -25.08 -4.47
N LEU A 658 -19.25 -24.84 -3.32
CA LEU A 658 -18.06 -25.57 -2.95
C LEU A 658 -18.46 -26.87 -2.22
N GLU A 659 -18.09 -28.03 -2.78
CA GLU A 659 -18.28 -29.34 -2.16
C GLU A 659 -16.92 -30.02 -2.02
N ILE A 660 -16.36 -30.00 -0.82
CA ILE A 660 -14.98 -30.42 -0.54
C ILE A 660 -14.76 -31.91 -0.84
N TYR A 661 -15.76 -32.74 -0.57
CA TYR A 661 -15.66 -34.20 -0.76
C TYR A 661 -16.33 -34.74 -2.02
N SER A 662 -16.57 -33.88 -3.02
CA SER A 662 -17.07 -34.28 -4.34
C SER A 662 -16.10 -35.24 -5.04
N ALA A 663 -16.59 -35.97 -6.05
CA ALA A 663 -15.73 -36.87 -6.85
C ALA A 663 -14.56 -36.11 -7.51
N GLU A 664 -14.82 -34.91 -8.02
CA GLU A 664 -13.81 -34.05 -8.64
C GLU A 664 -12.75 -33.60 -7.62
N ASN A 665 -13.17 -33.11 -6.45
CA ASN A 665 -12.23 -32.63 -5.43
C ASN A 665 -11.44 -33.76 -4.77
N ARG A 666 -11.98 -34.98 -4.72
CA ARG A 666 -11.21 -36.18 -4.35
C ARG A 666 -10.08 -36.48 -5.33
N GLU A 667 -10.31 -36.26 -6.63
CA GLU A 667 -9.25 -36.41 -7.63
C GLU A 667 -8.20 -35.30 -7.49
N LYS A 668 -8.61 -34.04 -7.33
CA LYS A 668 -7.67 -32.94 -7.04
C LYS A 668 -6.85 -33.21 -5.78
N ARG A 669 -7.49 -33.74 -4.72
CA ARG A 669 -6.81 -34.16 -3.48
C ARG A 669 -5.81 -35.28 -3.74
N ARG A 670 -6.14 -36.25 -4.59
CA ARG A 670 -5.21 -37.32 -5.00
C ARG A 670 -3.97 -36.73 -5.65
N VAL A 671 -4.13 -35.75 -6.53
CA VAL A 671 -3.01 -35.05 -7.19
C VAL A 671 -2.14 -34.27 -6.19
N TRP A 672 -2.75 -33.58 -5.21
CA TRP A 672 -2.00 -32.95 -4.11
C TRP A 672 -1.19 -33.98 -3.31
N VAL A 673 -1.82 -35.09 -2.92
CA VAL A 673 -1.14 -36.15 -2.16
C VAL A 673 -0.01 -36.79 -2.98
N GLU A 674 -0.20 -36.98 -4.28
CA GLU A 674 0.82 -37.46 -5.21
C GLU A 674 2.05 -36.55 -5.23
N LEU A 675 1.84 -35.24 -5.34
CA LEU A 675 2.91 -34.22 -5.26
C LEU A 675 3.62 -34.28 -3.90
N CYS A 676 2.88 -34.23 -2.78
CA CYS A 676 3.47 -34.28 -1.44
C CYS A 676 4.25 -35.58 -1.20
N SER A 677 3.83 -36.68 -1.84
CA SER A 677 4.46 -38.00 -1.71
C SER A 677 5.84 -38.10 -2.35
N LYS A 678 6.28 -37.05 -3.07
CA LYS A 678 7.65 -36.94 -3.57
C LYS A 678 8.69 -36.77 -2.45
N CYS A 679 8.28 -36.22 -1.30
CA CYS A 679 9.17 -36.01 -0.14
C CYS A 679 8.61 -36.58 1.18
N HIS A 680 7.29 -36.73 1.30
CA HIS A 680 6.63 -37.21 2.51
C HIS A 680 5.94 -38.56 2.29
N SER A 681 5.63 -39.26 3.37
CA SER A 681 4.74 -40.43 3.25
C SER A 681 3.33 -39.99 2.84
N ASN A 682 2.66 -40.82 2.04
CA ASN A 682 1.26 -40.61 1.65
C ASN A 682 0.36 -40.34 2.86
N ARG A 683 0.52 -41.12 3.95
CA ARG A 683 -0.22 -40.96 5.21
C ARG A 683 -0.05 -39.56 5.79
N PHE A 684 1.18 -39.06 5.88
CA PHE A 684 1.45 -37.73 6.44
C PHE A 684 0.79 -36.64 5.59
N ALA A 685 0.95 -36.71 4.26
CA ALA A 685 0.35 -35.75 3.34
C ALA A 685 -1.19 -35.73 3.44
N THR A 686 -1.82 -36.91 3.45
CA THR A 686 -3.28 -37.01 3.61
C THR A 686 -3.75 -36.44 4.94
N MET A 687 -3.08 -36.76 6.05
CA MET A 687 -3.46 -36.26 7.38
C MET A 687 -3.29 -34.74 7.49
N TRP A 688 -2.25 -34.17 6.87
CA TRP A 688 -2.06 -32.72 6.85
C TRP A 688 -3.18 -32.02 6.07
N LEU A 689 -3.48 -32.49 4.86
CA LEU A 689 -4.52 -31.90 4.02
C LEU A 689 -5.94 -32.12 4.58
N ASP A 690 -6.18 -33.22 5.31
CA ASP A 690 -7.42 -33.41 6.07
C ASP A 690 -7.51 -32.40 7.24
N SER A 691 -6.40 -32.14 7.93
CA SER A 691 -6.36 -31.13 9.01
C SER A 691 -6.65 -29.72 8.48
N LEU A 692 -6.19 -29.39 7.26
CA LEU A 692 -6.57 -28.17 6.56
C LEU A 692 -8.09 -28.08 6.34
N ASP A 693 -8.74 -29.17 5.90
CA ASP A 693 -10.19 -29.18 5.73
C ASP A 693 -10.91 -28.95 7.08
N GLN A 694 -10.45 -29.62 8.14
CA GLN A 694 -11.02 -29.44 9.48
C GLN A 694 -10.86 -27.99 10.00
N TYR A 695 -9.70 -27.37 9.76
CA TYR A 695 -9.48 -25.96 10.07
C TYR A 695 -10.51 -25.07 9.36
N MET A 696 -10.67 -25.27 8.04
CA MET A 696 -11.59 -24.47 7.23
C MET A 696 -13.04 -24.64 7.68
N PHE A 697 -13.49 -25.87 7.97
CA PHE A 697 -14.84 -26.10 8.50
C PHE A 697 -15.06 -25.43 9.86
N ALA A 698 -14.06 -25.46 10.74
CA ALA A 698 -14.15 -24.78 12.04
C ALA A 698 -14.22 -23.26 11.88
N SER A 699 -13.43 -22.69 10.96
CA SER A 699 -13.44 -21.26 10.69
C SER A 699 -14.78 -20.79 10.08
N TRP A 700 -15.32 -21.53 9.11
CA TRP A 700 -16.63 -21.23 8.50
C TRP A 700 -17.79 -21.28 9.49
N LYS A 701 -17.75 -22.19 10.48
CA LYS A 701 -18.75 -22.21 11.57
C LYS A 701 -18.72 -20.95 12.42
N ARG A 702 -17.54 -20.34 12.64
CA ARG A 702 -17.42 -19.07 13.37
C ARG A 702 -17.92 -17.89 12.53
N ILE A 703 -17.61 -17.88 11.23
CA ILE A 703 -18.11 -16.87 10.29
C ILE A 703 -19.65 -16.91 10.26
N ASP A 704 -20.24 -18.09 10.16
CA ASP A 704 -21.70 -18.27 10.22
C ASP A 704 -22.32 -17.71 11.49
N GLU A 705 -21.68 -17.96 12.64
CA GLU A 705 -22.14 -17.43 13.92
C GLU A 705 -22.08 -15.90 13.96
N ALA A 706 -20.98 -15.31 13.48
CA ALA A 706 -20.85 -13.86 13.39
C ALA A 706 -21.90 -13.26 12.45
N GLN A 707 -22.11 -13.85 11.27
CA GLN A 707 -23.10 -13.36 10.32
C GLN A 707 -24.52 -13.42 10.90
N LEU A 708 -24.88 -14.51 11.59
CA LEU A 708 -26.18 -14.65 12.24
C LEU A 708 -26.44 -13.53 13.27
N ILE A 709 -25.41 -13.10 13.99
CA ILE A 709 -25.52 -11.97 14.92
C ILE A 709 -25.85 -10.68 14.16
N LEU A 710 -25.12 -10.38 13.08
CA LEU A 710 -25.36 -9.19 12.27
C LEU A 710 -26.76 -9.19 11.65
N GLU A 711 -27.18 -10.32 11.06
CA GLU A 711 -28.53 -10.48 10.50
C GLU A 711 -29.61 -10.18 11.54
N GLN A 712 -29.44 -10.68 12.77
CA GLN A 712 -30.39 -10.40 13.85
C GLN A 712 -30.38 -8.92 14.25
N LEU A 713 -29.24 -8.22 14.21
CA LEU A 713 -29.20 -6.78 14.51
C LEU A 713 -29.93 -5.94 13.46
N PHE A 714 -29.87 -6.33 12.18
CA PHE A 714 -30.69 -5.72 11.14
C PHE A 714 -32.18 -5.99 11.36
N VAL A 715 -32.56 -7.21 11.72
CA VAL A 715 -33.95 -7.57 12.06
C VAL A 715 -34.44 -6.79 13.28
N ASP A 716 -33.58 -6.59 14.29
CA ASP A 716 -33.87 -5.85 15.51
C ASP A 716 -33.95 -4.32 15.27
N GLY A 717 -33.49 -3.83 14.11
CA GLY A 717 -33.49 -2.40 13.76
C GLY A 717 -32.54 -1.55 14.62
N VAL A 718 -31.44 -2.13 15.08
CA VAL A 718 -30.51 -1.47 16.04
C VAL A 718 -29.24 -0.91 15.40
N ILE A 719 -28.99 -1.21 14.12
CA ILE A 719 -27.86 -0.64 13.38
C ILE A 719 -28.22 0.79 12.96
N GLN A 720 -27.32 1.73 13.26
CA GLN A 720 -27.51 3.16 13.03
C GLN A 720 -26.31 3.73 12.24
N PRO A 721 -26.54 4.51 11.17
CA PRO A 721 -27.84 4.72 10.52
C PRO A 721 -28.41 3.41 9.91
N PRO A 722 -29.75 3.25 9.84
CA PRO A 722 -30.36 2.09 9.21
C PRO A 722 -30.10 2.09 7.68
N PRO A 723 -30.25 0.94 6.99
CA PRO A 723 -29.94 0.81 5.57
C PRO A 723 -30.63 1.82 4.63
N ASP A 724 -31.84 2.26 4.98
CA ASP A 724 -32.64 3.25 4.23
C ASP A 724 -32.22 4.71 4.47
N GLU A 725 -31.42 4.98 5.50
CA GLU A 725 -30.92 6.32 5.84
C GLU A 725 -29.42 6.51 5.52
N ARG A 726 -28.76 5.50 4.96
CA ARG A 726 -27.35 5.53 4.55
C ARG A 726 -27.20 5.34 3.05
N PRO A 727 -26.06 5.70 2.42
CA PRO A 727 -25.83 5.50 1.00
C PRO A 727 -26.05 4.04 0.56
N PRO A 728 -26.55 3.80 -0.66
CA PRO A 728 -26.86 2.47 -1.14
C PRO A 728 -25.58 1.65 -1.38
N PHE A 729 -25.74 0.34 -1.62
CA PHE A 729 -24.65 -0.50 -2.12
C PHE A 729 -24.00 0.12 -3.38
N PRO A 730 -22.68 0.04 -3.57
CA PRO A 730 -21.98 0.66 -4.70
C PRO A 730 -22.63 0.35 -6.05
N LEU A 731 -22.79 1.37 -6.91
CA LEU A 731 -23.33 1.23 -8.27
C LEU A 731 -24.79 0.73 -8.36
N SER A 732 -25.58 0.82 -7.29
CA SER A 732 -26.97 0.30 -7.25
C SER A 732 -27.93 0.92 -8.24
N ASP A 733 -27.66 2.14 -8.71
CA ASP A 733 -28.43 2.81 -9.77
C ASP A 733 -28.26 2.15 -11.14
N VAL A 734 -27.19 1.39 -11.34
CA VAL A 734 -26.79 0.81 -12.63
C VAL A 734 -26.92 -0.71 -12.65
N ILE A 735 -26.60 -1.37 -11.53
CA ILE A 735 -26.54 -2.84 -11.43
C ILE A 735 -27.78 -3.55 -12.02
N PRO A 736 -29.03 -3.18 -11.66
CA PRO A 736 -30.21 -3.87 -12.19
C PRO A 736 -30.36 -3.70 -13.70
N GLU A 737 -29.99 -2.55 -14.25
CA GLU A 737 -30.13 -2.25 -15.69
C GLU A 737 -29.12 -3.04 -16.52
N VAL A 738 -27.87 -3.11 -16.06
CA VAL A 738 -26.77 -3.76 -16.78
C VAL A 738 -26.83 -5.29 -16.67
N LEU A 739 -27.07 -5.81 -15.45
CA LEU A 739 -27.00 -7.26 -15.20
C LEU A 739 -28.34 -7.97 -15.43
N GLY A 740 -29.46 -7.29 -15.19
CA GLY A 740 -30.78 -7.86 -15.38
C GLY A 740 -31.11 -9.05 -14.45
N PRO A 741 -32.33 -9.59 -14.55
CA PRO A 741 -32.80 -10.70 -13.69
C PRO A 741 -32.16 -12.05 -14.01
N GLU A 742 -31.55 -12.20 -15.19
CA GLU A 742 -30.85 -13.43 -15.59
C GLU A 742 -29.56 -13.64 -14.79
N ASN A 743 -28.78 -12.57 -14.58
CA ASN A 743 -27.50 -12.64 -13.86
C ASN A 743 -27.65 -12.48 -12.34
N LEU A 744 -28.61 -11.65 -11.91
CA LEU A 744 -28.86 -11.39 -10.48
C LEU A 744 -29.81 -12.43 -9.86
N GLY A 745 -30.61 -13.12 -10.67
CA GLY A 745 -31.77 -13.87 -10.20
C GLY A 745 -32.94 -12.93 -9.88
N THR A 746 -34.18 -13.42 -10.10
CA THR A 746 -35.40 -12.59 -9.99
C THR A 746 -35.56 -11.92 -8.62
N LYS A 747 -35.25 -12.64 -7.54
CA LYS A 747 -35.41 -12.11 -6.17
C LYS A 747 -34.47 -10.94 -5.89
N MET A 748 -33.17 -11.09 -6.20
CA MET A 748 -32.18 -10.04 -5.96
C MET A 748 -32.41 -8.84 -6.88
N TYR A 749 -32.74 -9.09 -8.15
CA TYR A 749 -33.10 -8.04 -9.10
C TYR A 749 -34.27 -7.17 -8.61
N THR A 750 -35.36 -7.81 -8.17
CA THR A 750 -36.52 -7.09 -7.63
C THR A 750 -36.15 -6.32 -6.36
N LEU A 751 -35.41 -6.96 -5.45
CA LEU A 751 -34.99 -6.32 -4.19
C LEU A 751 -34.15 -5.06 -4.44
N LEU A 752 -33.15 -5.13 -5.31
CA LEU A 752 -32.31 -3.97 -5.67
C LEU A 752 -33.13 -2.84 -6.27
N LYS A 753 -34.11 -3.16 -7.13
CA LYS A 753 -34.99 -2.13 -7.72
C LYS A 753 -35.94 -1.48 -6.72
N GLU A 754 -36.54 -2.26 -5.83
CA GLU A 754 -37.51 -1.75 -4.84
C GLU A 754 -36.82 -0.91 -3.77
N THR A 755 -35.61 -1.28 -3.37
CA THR A 755 -34.83 -0.59 -2.33
C THR A 755 -33.92 0.51 -2.88
N GLY A 756 -33.69 0.56 -4.19
CA GLY A 756 -32.66 1.43 -4.78
C GLY A 756 -31.25 1.11 -4.30
N GLY A 757 -31.01 -0.11 -3.79
CA GLY A 757 -29.73 -0.50 -3.20
C GLY A 757 -29.56 -0.17 -1.72
N HIS A 758 -30.57 0.42 -1.08
CA HIS A 758 -30.60 0.68 0.36
C HIS A 758 -30.97 -0.59 1.15
N LEU A 759 -30.04 -1.55 1.16
CA LEU A 759 -30.17 -2.80 1.88
C LEU A 759 -28.83 -3.21 2.50
N PRO A 760 -28.82 -4.04 3.55
CA PRO A 760 -27.58 -4.64 4.03
C PRO A 760 -27.09 -5.70 3.04
N VAL A 761 -25.82 -5.60 2.64
CA VAL A 761 -25.15 -6.62 1.83
C VAL A 761 -23.98 -7.16 2.65
N ILE A 762 -24.17 -8.30 3.32
CA ILE A 762 -23.16 -8.87 4.21
C ILE A 762 -22.77 -10.28 3.78
N GLY A 763 -21.61 -10.72 4.23
CA GLY A 763 -21.14 -12.08 4.01
C GLY A 763 -20.37 -12.27 2.70
N PRO A 764 -20.14 -13.54 2.31
CA PRO A 764 -19.11 -13.88 1.35
C PRO A 764 -19.34 -13.30 -0.05
N VAL A 765 -18.24 -12.95 -0.71
CA VAL A 765 -18.15 -12.40 -2.07
C VAL A 765 -18.66 -10.96 -2.19
N LEU A 766 -19.97 -10.71 -2.07
CA LEU A 766 -20.51 -9.37 -2.33
C LEU A 766 -20.38 -8.42 -1.14
N GLY A 767 -20.40 -8.94 0.09
CA GLY A 767 -20.21 -8.12 1.31
C GLY A 767 -18.79 -7.56 1.45
N VAL A 768 -17.86 -7.96 0.58
CA VAL A 768 -16.47 -7.49 0.62
C VAL A 768 -16.32 -6.02 0.21
N TYR A 769 -17.33 -5.42 -0.42
CA TYR A 769 -17.30 -3.99 -0.80
C TYR A 769 -16.94 -3.07 0.38
N GLY A 770 -17.25 -3.50 1.61
CA GLY A 770 -16.92 -2.76 2.83
C GLY A 770 -15.43 -2.63 3.13
N ILE A 771 -14.57 -3.43 2.48
CA ILE A 771 -13.11 -3.27 2.52
C ILE A 771 -12.65 -2.17 1.56
N PHE A 772 -13.30 -2.04 0.42
CA PHE A 772 -12.86 -1.18 -0.69
C PHE A 772 -13.53 0.19 -0.69
N THR A 773 -14.71 0.28 -0.11
CA THR A 773 -15.51 1.51 -0.10
C THR A 773 -16.08 1.76 1.27
N GLN A 774 -15.84 2.96 1.78
CA GLN A 774 -16.50 3.46 2.97
C GLN A 774 -17.30 4.70 2.57
N THR A 775 -18.57 4.72 2.93
CA THR A 775 -19.45 5.89 2.80
C THR A 775 -20.10 6.19 4.14
N ASP A 776 -20.80 7.31 4.24
CA ASP A 776 -21.46 7.77 5.46
C ASP A 776 -22.38 6.68 6.07
N GLY A 777 -21.85 5.88 6.99
CA GLY A 777 -22.55 4.79 7.66
C GLY A 777 -22.70 3.47 6.88
N ASN A 778 -22.16 3.34 5.67
CA ASN A 778 -22.20 2.11 4.87
C ASN A 778 -20.79 1.69 4.36
N PRO A 779 -20.23 0.57 4.83
CA PRO A 779 -20.73 -0.30 5.92
C PRO A 779 -20.73 0.39 7.30
N SER A 780 -21.49 -0.16 8.26
CA SER A 780 -21.37 0.22 9.68
C SER A 780 -20.14 -0.43 10.31
N GLY A 781 -19.68 0.07 11.47
CA GLY A 781 -18.50 -0.47 12.14
C GLY A 781 -18.56 -1.97 12.46
N ILE A 782 -19.74 -2.51 12.77
CA ILE A 782 -19.92 -3.95 13.01
C ILE A 782 -19.90 -4.77 11.71
N GLU A 783 -20.36 -4.21 10.59
CA GLU A 783 -20.20 -4.80 9.26
C GLU A 783 -18.74 -4.82 8.83
N THR A 784 -17.99 -3.74 9.09
CA THR A 784 -16.54 -3.67 8.85
C THR A 784 -15.79 -4.75 9.64
N ALA A 785 -16.04 -4.85 10.95
CA ALA A 785 -15.42 -5.89 11.79
C ALA A 785 -15.75 -7.31 11.30
N PHE A 786 -16.97 -7.53 10.78
CA PHE A 786 -17.34 -8.82 10.22
C PHE A 786 -16.64 -9.12 8.89
N VAL A 787 -16.53 -8.14 7.98
CA VAL A 787 -15.84 -8.36 6.69
C VAL A 787 -14.35 -8.61 6.88
N GLU A 788 -13.69 -7.89 7.79
CA GLU A 788 -12.29 -8.16 8.18
C GLU A 788 -12.12 -9.58 8.73
N MET A 789 -13.08 -10.03 9.56
CA MET A 789 -13.04 -11.38 10.13
C MET A 789 -13.05 -12.48 9.07
N TRP A 790 -13.92 -12.40 8.06
CA TRP A 790 -14.04 -13.48 7.06
C TRP A 790 -13.16 -13.29 5.83
N PHE A 791 -12.79 -12.05 5.48
CA PHE A 791 -12.00 -11.76 4.29
C PHE A 791 -10.50 -11.56 4.57
N TRP A 792 -10.11 -11.17 5.79
CA TRP A 792 -8.70 -11.10 6.18
C TRP A 792 -8.32 -12.23 7.12
N GLU A 793 -8.85 -12.21 8.34
CA GLU A 793 -8.39 -13.09 9.42
C GLU A 793 -8.61 -14.58 9.08
N HIS A 794 -9.79 -14.93 8.59
CA HIS A 794 -10.08 -16.28 8.09
C HIS A 794 -9.09 -16.73 7.01
N LEU A 795 -8.78 -15.86 6.05
CA LEU A 795 -7.92 -16.18 4.92
C LEU A 795 -6.46 -16.28 5.34
N GLN A 796 -6.00 -15.45 6.27
CA GLN A 796 -4.65 -15.56 6.87
C GLN A 796 -4.46 -16.94 7.51
N GLY A 797 -5.44 -17.38 8.29
CA GLY A 797 -5.39 -18.70 8.90
C GLY A 797 -5.51 -19.86 7.92
N TYR A 798 -6.31 -19.70 6.86
CA TYR A 798 -6.39 -20.65 5.76
C TYR A 798 -5.03 -20.82 5.08
N LYS A 799 -4.41 -19.72 4.62
CA LYS A 799 -3.11 -19.75 3.94
C LYS A 799 -2.00 -20.25 4.86
N GLY A 800 -1.98 -19.83 6.14
CA GLY A 800 -1.06 -20.36 7.15
C GLY A 800 -1.17 -21.89 7.30
N THR A 801 -2.40 -22.41 7.37
CA THR A 801 -2.61 -23.87 7.47
C THR A 801 -2.26 -24.60 6.18
N ALA A 802 -2.59 -24.04 5.03
CA ALA A 802 -2.29 -24.62 3.72
C ALA A 802 -0.77 -24.69 3.45
N HIS A 803 -0.03 -23.66 3.85
CA HIS A 803 1.42 -23.55 3.65
C HIS A 803 2.27 -24.01 4.84
N ALA A 804 1.66 -24.70 5.80
CA ALA A 804 2.37 -25.25 6.96
C ALA A 804 3.13 -24.22 7.81
N GLN A 805 2.52 -23.05 7.98
CA GLN A 805 2.97 -21.99 8.86
C GLN A 805 2.02 -21.91 10.08
N GLN A 806 2.52 -22.42 11.21
CA GLN A 806 1.71 -22.56 12.43
C GLN A 806 1.29 -21.23 13.08
N ASP A 807 2.10 -20.19 12.94
CA ASP A 807 1.89 -18.89 13.57
C ASP A 807 0.78 -18.10 12.85
N LEU A 808 0.83 -18.04 11.51
CA LEU A 808 -0.21 -17.46 10.68
C LEU A 808 -1.53 -18.25 10.78
N SER A 809 -1.45 -19.59 10.85
CA SER A 809 -2.62 -20.44 11.10
C SER A 809 -3.34 -20.06 12.40
N TRP A 810 -2.57 -19.83 13.47
CA TRP A 810 -3.11 -19.55 14.80
C TRP A 810 -3.30 -18.06 15.07
N TRP A 811 -2.23 -17.28 15.17
CA TRP A 811 -2.25 -15.88 15.63
C TRP A 811 -2.88 -14.93 14.62
N TRP A 812 -2.63 -15.13 13.33
CA TRP A 812 -3.22 -14.28 12.29
C TRP A 812 -4.61 -14.79 11.89
N GLY A 813 -4.86 -16.09 12.08
CA GLY A 813 -6.10 -16.76 11.75
C GLY A 813 -7.02 -17.06 12.92
N ALA A 814 -6.86 -18.24 13.50
CA ALA A 814 -7.79 -18.79 14.48
C ALA A 814 -8.02 -17.89 15.71
N ALA A 815 -6.98 -17.23 16.21
CA ALA A 815 -7.03 -16.34 17.36
C ALA A 815 -7.73 -15.02 17.02
N LYS A 816 -7.33 -14.37 15.90
CA LYS A 816 -7.95 -13.13 15.42
C LYS A 816 -9.44 -13.30 15.12
N THR A 817 -9.84 -14.36 14.39
CA THR A 817 -11.27 -14.66 14.16
C THR A 817 -12.05 -14.89 15.46
N GLY A 818 -11.43 -15.49 16.47
CA GLY A 818 -12.03 -15.62 17.81
C GLY A 818 -12.19 -14.28 18.54
N GLY A 819 -11.20 -13.40 18.40
CA GLY A 819 -11.24 -12.02 18.90
C GLY A 819 -12.33 -11.19 18.22
N SER A 820 -12.41 -11.23 16.90
CA SER A 820 -13.46 -10.55 16.12
C SER A 820 -14.85 -11.02 16.48
N LEU A 821 -15.07 -12.33 16.63
CA LEU A 821 -16.36 -12.86 17.10
C LEU A 821 -16.73 -12.33 18.50
N THR A 822 -15.75 -12.16 19.38
CA THR A 822 -15.96 -11.57 20.72
C THR A 822 -16.39 -10.11 20.60
N ARG A 823 -15.64 -9.30 19.82
CA ARG A 823 -15.98 -7.89 19.56
C ARG A 823 -17.37 -7.74 18.95
N ILE A 824 -17.73 -8.57 17.97
CA ILE A 824 -19.05 -8.57 17.33
C ILE A 824 -20.15 -8.87 18.35
N ARG A 825 -19.96 -9.83 19.26
CA ARG A 825 -20.93 -10.14 20.33
C ARG A 825 -21.09 -9.00 21.33
N GLU A 826 -19.99 -8.38 21.74
CA GLU A 826 -20.00 -7.25 22.67
C GLU A 826 -20.71 -6.04 22.05
N GLU A 827 -20.38 -5.73 20.80
CA GLU A 827 -20.99 -4.64 20.07
C GLU A 827 -22.48 -4.88 19.83
N ALA A 828 -22.88 -6.11 19.46
CA ALA A 828 -24.28 -6.50 19.38
C ALA A 828 -25.04 -6.28 20.70
N SER A 829 -24.42 -6.63 21.83
CA SER A 829 -24.99 -6.38 23.16
C SER A 829 -25.09 -4.89 23.48
N ARG A 830 -24.08 -4.11 23.09
CA ARG A 830 -24.05 -2.65 23.28
C ARG A 830 -25.17 -1.97 22.49
N LEU A 831 -25.31 -2.29 21.21
CA LEU A 831 -26.34 -1.72 20.33
C LEU A 831 -27.76 -2.03 20.82
N ARG A 832 -28.04 -3.27 21.21
CA ARG A 832 -29.34 -3.64 21.82
C ARG A 832 -29.61 -2.91 23.13
N ARG A 833 -28.59 -2.75 23.98
CA ARG A 833 -28.71 -2.00 25.23
C ARG A 833 -28.99 -0.52 24.98
N LEU A 834 -28.29 0.08 24.02
CA LEU A 834 -28.50 1.48 23.65
C LEU A 834 -29.91 1.69 23.13
N LYS A 835 -30.39 0.83 22.22
CA LYS A 835 -31.76 0.87 21.71
C LYS A 835 -32.79 0.78 22.84
N ALA A 836 -32.58 -0.15 23.78
CA ALA A 836 -33.48 -0.29 24.93
C ALA A 836 -33.51 0.96 25.83
N LEU A 837 -32.39 1.68 25.96
CA LEU A 837 -32.33 2.95 26.69
C LEU A 837 -33.04 4.08 25.93
N GLU A 838 -32.83 4.20 24.62
CA GLU A 838 -33.52 5.19 23.77
C GLU A 838 -35.04 4.99 23.80
N ASP A 839 -35.50 3.75 23.68
CA ASP A 839 -36.91 3.39 23.78
C ASP A 839 -37.49 3.66 25.17
N ALA A 840 -36.67 3.56 26.23
CA ALA A 840 -37.08 3.87 27.60
C ALA A 840 -37.11 5.38 27.88
N ILE A 841 -36.24 6.18 27.26
CA ILE A 841 -36.25 7.65 27.36
C ILE A 841 -37.43 8.26 26.59
N THR A 842 -37.84 7.61 25.49
CA THR A 842 -38.93 8.08 24.63
C THR A 842 -40.33 7.78 25.18
N LYS A 843 -40.46 6.79 26.08
CA LYS A 843 -41.70 6.43 26.78
C LYS A 843 -41.91 7.27 28.04
#